data_AF-D2BWF0-F1
#
_entry.id   AF-D2BWF0-F1
#
_cell.length_a   1.000
_cell.length_b   1.000
_cell.length_c   1.000
_cell.angle_alpha   90.00
_cell.angle_beta   90.00
_cell.angle_gamma   90.00
#
_symmetry.space_group_name_H-M   'P 1'
#
loop_
_entity.id
_entity.type
_entity.pdbx_description
1 polymer ?
#
loop_
_entity_poly.entity_id
_entity_poly.type
_entity_poly.pdbx_seq_one_letter_code
_entity_poly.pdbx_strand_id
1 'polypeptide(L)'
;MRIHRFIVHRAIPVPQRVLLGLVACLCVLALPLTPMASAAQPEAVSSLPADTPTATPTYAQCLQVLERMDSRRFTHITQDKLAIIYHDNDDYQRDYHQPGDYLADGVFGPKTRKWLATFCGEFDITPAPNRNTFVEALLVSLAKVSELDQLFPYWRSRMSAPELLQWPTQKTIEFLSAQVEAMSTPSTEVAPVEYYALTEDDLRKLAERNAIQSQLDALTGHQFTSPVELNNAVRPLIRQLHGNEEQILRQIVDAVPVNAGSAQTPPVATSPEGTPPGAQASDDSADTPPALPSDTPQPSDANTVMAYSLNQNALELAYLDLNLVSVDKDALTQLATLKNIPFADRYQLTVAMKLAGLGRLTRQSWQHIIEIARKDGAPSATLPPMVWRASADCGCEDSAPNINGDDATFYGFYPYWQPLAEGQSLNFRQLDRIGYFSAALLPGGREPQLVLPPNWRKNKPYSNFIRLAHRYRTNVDLVVSTPRKLPSATLVSLFTPSVIARLSASVQTPLEDWINGAKPWLTLGLGTIDTMADGVTLDIDLTRLTTRAGQQTFIRFVQALRNALTPTRHHFTPPPHYAINLIVPVELLLKRQGFYTLDNLRELLPYVDRFILQSDPPDGVSEPRRARDQLNDLRYALSQQPQDGIADLYRKMVPILITDTNRQQTTELTELVHYSSWNFLSAAYWPLPLNDTSQQLISHTYYPSTILPAPLAQIAAVANAVIDIVCPNRWVLRLILLITFWGIVITGVVSLWLFPVRKVTESLWFAGFVVLFAATLMLALVADPYWQQYQTVILLLFAAVVVAIATLQRVRKNRRDRNP
;
A
#
# COMPACT_ATOMS: atom_id res chain seq x y z
N MET A 1 59.83 4.78 64.13
CA MET A 1 59.70 4.92 65.61
C MET A 1 59.17 3.61 66.19
N ARG A 2 59.25 3.37 67.51
CA ARG A 2 59.01 2.05 68.15
C ARG A 2 57.54 1.87 68.63
N ILE A 3 57.00 0.63 68.51
CA ILE A 3 56.19 -0.12 69.52
C ILE A 3 54.83 0.50 69.95
N HIS A 4 53.66 -0.15 70.09
CA HIS A 4 53.07 -1.51 69.94
C HIS A 4 51.53 -1.32 69.65
N ARG A 5 50.58 -2.27 69.54
CA ARG A 5 50.33 -3.61 70.15
C ARG A 5 49.26 -4.43 69.35
N PHE A 6 48.97 -5.65 69.80
CA PHE A 6 48.06 -6.70 69.27
C PHE A 6 46.55 -6.29 69.23
N ILE A 7 45.70 -6.68 68.25
CA ILE A 7 45.03 -7.98 67.89
C ILE A 7 43.87 -8.37 68.85
N VAL A 8 42.84 -9.12 68.35
CA VAL A 8 41.62 -9.70 69.02
C VAL A 8 40.37 -8.77 68.95
N HIS A 9 39.14 -9.16 68.50
CA HIS A 9 38.57 -10.46 68.02
C HIS A 9 37.28 -10.32 67.17
N ARG A 10 36.90 -11.45 66.50
CA ARG A 10 35.55 -11.94 66.10
C ARG A 10 34.63 -11.15 65.14
N ALA A 11 34.12 -11.89 64.15
CA ALA A 11 32.94 -11.54 63.35
C ALA A 11 31.64 -12.09 63.97
N ILE A 12 30.49 -11.52 63.59
CA ILE A 12 29.12 -12.00 63.90
C ILE A 12 28.29 -11.90 62.60
N PRO A 13 27.50 -12.92 62.22
CA PRO A 13 26.74 -12.91 60.97
C PRO A 13 25.44 -12.10 61.05
N VAL A 14 25.01 -11.53 59.92
CA VAL A 14 23.71 -10.85 59.74
C VAL A 14 22.77 -11.75 58.91
N PRO A 15 21.51 -11.99 59.33
CA PRO A 15 20.68 -13.04 58.76
C PRO A 15 20.03 -12.69 57.42
N GLN A 16 20.27 -13.52 56.41
CA GLN A 16 19.77 -13.39 55.03
C GLN A 16 18.34 -13.93 54.85
N ARG A 17 17.36 -13.45 55.63
CA ARG A 17 15.95 -13.92 55.58
C ARG A 17 14.90 -12.81 55.72
N VAL A 18 14.78 -11.94 54.71
CA VAL A 18 13.63 -11.02 54.53
C VAL A 18 13.17 -10.94 53.06
N LEU A 19 14.08 -11.03 52.09
CA LEU A 19 13.82 -10.65 50.69
C LEU A 19 12.94 -11.63 49.88
N LEU A 20 12.60 -12.82 50.39
CA LEU A 20 11.86 -13.85 49.63
C LEU A 20 10.33 -13.81 49.80
N GLY A 21 9.81 -13.04 50.76
CA GLY A 21 8.38 -13.12 51.15
C GLY A 21 7.39 -12.34 50.26
N LEU A 22 7.88 -11.46 49.37
CA LEU A 22 7.05 -10.46 48.68
C LEU A 22 6.74 -10.78 47.20
N VAL A 23 7.33 -11.85 46.65
CA VAL A 23 7.15 -12.24 45.23
C VAL A 23 6.01 -13.26 45.04
N ALA A 24 5.62 -13.98 46.10
CA ALA A 24 4.70 -15.12 46.01
C ALA A 24 3.19 -14.80 46.05
N CYS A 25 2.80 -13.52 46.17
CA CYS A 25 1.42 -13.14 46.53
C CYS A 25 0.60 -12.47 45.38
N LEU A 26 1.04 -12.59 44.13
CA LEU A 26 0.45 -11.89 42.97
C LEU A 26 0.00 -12.80 41.81
N CYS A 27 0.00 -14.12 42.00
CA CYS A 27 -0.25 -15.11 40.92
C CYS A 27 -1.52 -15.96 41.10
N VAL A 28 -2.48 -15.56 41.94
CA VAL A 28 -3.71 -16.32 42.20
C VAL A 28 -4.96 -15.47 41.97
N LEU A 29 -5.33 -15.29 40.69
CA LEU A 29 -6.69 -14.92 40.24
C LEU A 29 -6.82 -15.16 38.73
N ALA A 30 -6.89 -16.43 38.32
CA ALA A 30 -7.19 -16.84 36.96
C ALA A 30 -8.32 -17.88 36.97
N LEU A 31 -9.46 -17.53 36.39
CA LEU A 31 -10.64 -18.41 36.27
C LEU A 31 -10.60 -19.16 34.94
N PRO A 32 -10.73 -20.49 34.91
CA PRO A 32 -10.88 -21.25 33.67
C PRO A 32 -12.34 -21.21 33.20
N LEU A 33 -12.60 -20.61 32.04
CA LEU A 33 -13.85 -20.80 31.31
C LEU A 33 -13.72 -22.04 30.40
N THR A 34 -14.54 -23.05 30.65
CA THR A 34 -14.60 -24.27 29.83
C THR A 34 -15.54 -24.06 28.63
N PRO A 35 -15.08 -24.23 27.38
CA PRO A 35 -15.98 -24.24 26.23
C PRO A 35 -16.75 -25.58 26.17
N MET A 36 -18.08 -25.52 26.12
CA MET A 36 -18.88 -26.68 25.71
C MET A 36 -18.91 -26.76 24.18
N ALA A 37 -18.32 -27.81 23.63
CA ALA A 37 -18.47 -28.14 22.22
C ALA A 37 -19.84 -28.82 22.00
N SER A 38 -20.75 -28.13 21.31
CA SER A 38 -21.96 -28.74 20.78
C SER A 38 -21.72 -29.18 19.33
N ALA A 39 -22.04 -30.44 19.01
CA ALA A 39 -21.91 -30.96 17.65
C ALA A 39 -23.21 -30.77 16.89
N ALA A 40 -23.17 -30.03 15.78
CA ALA A 40 -24.27 -29.94 14.82
C ALA A 40 -23.94 -30.78 13.58
N GLN A 41 -24.90 -31.56 13.10
CA GLN A 41 -24.80 -32.31 11.85
C GLN A 41 -25.22 -31.41 10.66
N PRO A 42 -24.63 -31.58 9.46
CA PRO A 42 -25.08 -30.87 8.27
C PRO A 42 -26.32 -31.53 7.68
N GLU A 43 -27.46 -30.85 7.71
CA GLU A 43 -28.61 -31.18 6.85
C GLU A 43 -28.39 -30.62 5.43
N ALA A 44 -28.84 -31.36 4.42
CA ALA A 44 -28.61 -31.01 3.02
C ALA A 44 -29.63 -29.97 2.52
N VAL A 45 -29.15 -28.88 1.93
CA VAL A 45 -30.00 -27.88 1.29
C VAL A 45 -30.58 -28.43 -0.02
N SER A 46 -31.89 -28.65 -0.05
CA SER A 46 -32.62 -28.99 -1.27
C SER A 46 -32.97 -27.72 -2.06
N SER A 47 -32.66 -27.71 -3.36
CA SER A 47 -32.97 -26.59 -4.26
C SER A 47 -34.43 -26.63 -4.72
N LEU A 48 -35.18 -25.53 -4.56
CA LEU A 48 -36.48 -25.33 -5.21
C LEU A 48 -36.43 -24.33 -6.38
N PRO A 49 -37.39 -24.38 -7.33
CA PRO A 49 -37.36 -23.58 -8.56
C PRO A 49 -37.88 -22.15 -8.38
N ALA A 50 -37.61 -21.29 -9.38
CA ALA A 50 -38.17 -19.96 -9.47
C ALA A 50 -39.49 -19.95 -10.26
N ASP A 51 -40.62 -19.92 -9.57
CA ASP A 51 -41.94 -19.63 -10.17
C ASP A 51 -42.14 -18.11 -10.35
N THR A 52 -42.79 -17.70 -11.43
CA THR A 52 -43.01 -16.28 -11.74
C THR A 52 -44.19 -15.68 -10.95
N PRO A 53 -44.00 -14.58 -10.20
CA PRO A 53 -44.99 -14.08 -9.24
C PRO A 53 -46.30 -13.56 -9.86
N THR A 54 -46.33 -13.31 -11.17
CA THR A 54 -47.51 -12.88 -11.94
C THR A 54 -48.58 -13.96 -12.12
N ALA A 55 -48.27 -15.23 -11.80
CA ALA A 55 -49.22 -16.34 -11.85
C ALA A 55 -50.05 -16.53 -10.55
N THR A 56 -49.78 -15.73 -9.51
CA THR A 56 -50.37 -15.92 -8.17
C THR A 56 -51.82 -15.40 -8.07
N PRO A 57 -52.69 -16.02 -7.25
CA PRO A 57 -54.03 -15.50 -7.00
C PRO A 57 -54.01 -14.16 -6.25
N THR A 58 -52.98 -13.91 -5.43
CA THR A 58 -52.75 -12.65 -4.70
C THR A 58 -52.40 -11.49 -5.63
N TYR A 59 -51.59 -11.70 -6.67
CA TYR A 59 -51.36 -10.71 -7.75
C TYR A 59 -52.69 -10.22 -8.35
N ALA A 60 -53.55 -11.15 -8.77
CA ALA A 60 -54.82 -10.83 -9.42
C ALA A 60 -55.81 -10.10 -8.50
N GLN A 61 -55.89 -10.51 -7.23
CA GLN A 61 -56.74 -9.84 -6.22
C GLN A 61 -56.23 -8.42 -5.91
N CYS A 62 -54.92 -8.26 -5.69
CA CYS A 62 -54.32 -6.96 -5.40
C CYS A 62 -54.49 -5.99 -6.58
N LEU A 63 -54.26 -6.43 -7.83
CA LEU A 63 -54.48 -5.61 -9.02
C LEU A 63 -55.93 -5.08 -9.09
N GLN A 64 -56.93 -5.93 -8.86
CA GLN A 64 -58.35 -5.52 -8.86
C GLN A 64 -58.70 -4.49 -7.77
N VAL A 65 -57.96 -4.47 -6.65
CA VAL A 65 -58.14 -3.45 -5.60
C VAL A 65 -57.40 -2.15 -5.97
N LEU A 66 -56.20 -2.25 -6.53
CA LEU A 66 -55.40 -1.10 -7.01
C LEU A 66 -56.06 -0.35 -8.17
N GLU A 67 -56.79 -1.03 -9.05
CA GLU A 67 -57.59 -0.40 -10.11
C GLU A 67 -58.69 0.53 -9.58
N ARG A 68 -59.22 0.23 -8.39
CA ARG A 68 -60.34 0.93 -7.74
C ARG A 68 -59.88 1.97 -6.70
N MET A 69 -58.62 2.38 -6.77
CA MET A 69 -57.93 3.17 -5.74
C MET A 69 -57.68 4.61 -6.20
N ASP A 70 -57.80 5.57 -5.28
CA ASP A 70 -57.48 6.98 -5.55
C ASP A 70 -55.96 7.19 -5.61
N SER A 71 -55.49 7.81 -6.69
CA SER A 71 -54.07 8.08 -6.94
C SER A 71 -53.44 9.02 -5.90
N ARG A 72 -54.24 9.86 -5.23
CA ARG A 72 -53.75 10.89 -4.29
C ARG A 72 -52.94 10.39 -3.09
N ARG A 73 -52.99 9.08 -2.78
CA ARG A 73 -52.21 8.46 -1.69
C ARG A 73 -50.87 7.85 -2.13
N PHE A 74 -50.61 7.73 -3.44
CA PHE A 74 -49.42 7.07 -3.98
C PHE A 74 -48.66 8.03 -4.89
N THR A 75 -47.52 8.51 -4.39
CA THR A 75 -46.65 9.53 -5.03
C THR A 75 -45.28 8.92 -5.38
N HIS A 76 -44.31 9.75 -5.78
CA HIS A 76 -42.90 9.35 -6.01
C HIS A 76 -42.37 8.38 -4.94
N ILE A 77 -42.73 8.56 -3.65
CA ILE A 77 -42.31 7.67 -2.54
C ILE A 77 -42.57 6.19 -2.86
N THR A 78 -43.70 5.86 -3.52
CA THR A 78 -44.01 4.48 -3.92
C THR A 78 -43.15 4.00 -5.08
N GLN A 79 -42.95 4.88 -6.07
CA GLN A 79 -42.12 4.62 -7.25
C GLN A 79 -40.65 4.43 -6.86
N ASP A 80 -40.08 5.32 -6.04
CA ASP A 80 -38.73 5.22 -5.46
C ASP A 80 -38.52 3.87 -4.74
N LYS A 81 -39.53 3.44 -3.96
CA LYS A 81 -39.48 2.20 -3.18
C LYS A 81 -39.51 0.97 -4.09
N LEU A 82 -40.32 0.97 -5.14
CA LEU A 82 -40.29 -0.08 -6.17
C LEU A 82 -38.97 -0.07 -6.95
N ALA A 83 -38.41 1.11 -7.25
CA ALA A 83 -37.15 1.24 -7.99
C ALA A 83 -35.94 0.73 -7.21
N ILE A 84 -35.96 0.82 -5.88
CA ILE A 84 -35.02 0.12 -4.99
C ILE A 84 -35.25 -1.39 -5.11
N ILE A 85 -36.45 -1.86 -4.74
CA ILE A 85 -36.80 -3.27 -4.58
C ILE A 85 -36.61 -4.09 -5.87
N TYR A 86 -36.74 -3.47 -7.04
CA TYR A 86 -36.67 -4.14 -8.34
C TYR A 86 -35.51 -3.67 -9.22
N HIS A 87 -34.43 -3.09 -8.66
CA HIS A 87 -33.36 -2.53 -9.50
C HIS A 87 -32.67 -3.57 -10.41
N ASP A 88 -32.54 -4.82 -9.96
CA ASP A 88 -31.95 -5.93 -10.75
C ASP A 88 -32.98 -6.73 -11.58
N ASN A 89 -34.22 -6.23 -11.72
CA ASN A 89 -35.25 -6.92 -12.48
C ASN A 89 -35.38 -6.38 -13.92
N ASP A 90 -35.04 -7.20 -14.91
CA ASP A 90 -35.09 -6.83 -16.34
C ASP A 90 -36.47 -6.35 -16.81
N ASP A 91 -37.56 -6.93 -16.28
CA ASP A 91 -38.92 -6.51 -16.61
C ASP A 91 -39.25 -5.14 -16.00
N TYR A 92 -38.71 -4.84 -14.82
CA TYR A 92 -38.86 -3.54 -14.18
C TYR A 92 -38.07 -2.48 -14.96
N GLN A 93 -36.81 -2.72 -15.29
CA GLN A 93 -35.98 -1.77 -16.04
C GLN A 93 -36.55 -1.51 -17.44
N ARG A 94 -37.10 -2.53 -18.10
CA ARG A 94 -37.82 -2.35 -19.38
C ARG A 94 -39.11 -1.55 -19.26
N ASP A 95 -39.79 -1.56 -18.10
CA ASP A 95 -40.96 -0.71 -17.84
C ASP A 95 -40.58 0.70 -17.35
N TYR A 96 -39.45 0.85 -16.67
CA TYR A 96 -38.95 2.10 -16.11
C TYR A 96 -38.42 3.03 -17.21
N HIS A 97 -37.63 2.50 -18.15
CA HIS A 97 -37.05 3.26 -19.27
C HIS A 97 -38.00 3.44 -20.48
N GLN A 98 -39.32 3.34 -20.30
CA GLN A 98 -40.29 3.63 -21.38
C GLN A 98 -40.55 5.15 -21.50
N PRO A 99 -40.71 5.70 -22.73
CA PRO A 99 -40.88 7.13 -22.94
C PRO A 99 -42.07 7.71 -22.14
N GLY A 100 -41.75 8.57 -21.17
CA GLY A 100 -42.72 9.14 -20.22
C GLY A 100 -42.44 8.81 -18.75
N ASP A 101 -41.43 7.98 -18.46
CA ASP A 101 -40.92 7.69 -17.10
C ASP A 101 -42.02 7.26 -16.11
N TYR A 102 -42.97 6.42 -16.55
CA TYR A 102 -44.19 6.00 -15.82
C TYR A 102 -43.97 5.22 -14.49
N LEU A 103 -42.72 5.13 -14.03
CA LEU A 103 -42.28 4.57 -12.75
C LEU A 103 -41.37 5.54 -11.96
N ALA A 104 -41.33 6.82 -12.35
CA ALA A 104 -40.67 7.93 -11.65
C ALA A 104 -41.41 9.29 -11.79
N ASP A 105 -42.36 9.40 -12.71
CA ASP A 105 -43.20 10.58 -13.02
C ASP A 105 -44.08 11.11 -11.86
N GLY A 106 -44.17 10.38 -10.76
CA GLY A 106 -45.03 10.69 -9.60
C GLY A 106 -46.51 10.33 -9.80
N VAL A 107 -46.88 9.70 -10.92
CA VAL A 107 -48.26 9.41 -11.30
C VAL A 107 -48.60 7.94 -11.04
N PHE A 108 -49.73 7.70 -10.37
CA PHE A 108 -50.27 6.35 -10.10
C PHE A 108 -50.91 5.70 -11.35
N GLY A 109 -50.11 5.53 -12.40
CA GLY A 109 -50.48 4.98 -13.70
C GLY A 109 -50.52 3.44 -13.73
N PRO A 110 -50.87 2.84 -14.89
CA PRO A 110 -50.99 1.39 -15.04
C PRO A 110 -49.69 0.62 -14.74
N LYS A 111 -48.51 1.20 -15.05
CA LYS A 111 -47.20 0.61 -14.73
C LYS A 111 -46.98 0.51 -13.23
N THR A 112 -47.20 1.59 -12.48
CA THR A 112 -47.11 1.58 -11.01
C THR A 112 -48.07 0.56 -10.40
N ARG A 113 -49.30 0.42 -10.93
CA ARG A 113 -50.26 -0.61 -10.48
C ARG A 113 -49.81 -2.03 -10.79
N LYS A 114 -49.26 -2.30 -11.98
CA LYS A 114 -48.63 -3.60 -12.32
C LYS A 114 -47.59 -3.97 -11.27
N TRP A 115 -46.65 -3.07 -10.97
CA TRP A 115 -45.54 -3.38 -10.08
C TRP A 115 -45.92 -3.46 -8.59
N LEU A 116 -46.96 -2.75 -8.16
CA LEU A 116 -47.59 -2.98 -6.86
C LEU A 116 -48.32 -4.33 -6.78
N ALA A 117 -48.97 -4.77 -7.86
CA ALA A 117 -49.55 -6.10 -7.93
C ALA A 117 -48.47 -7.20 -7.95
N THR A 118 -47.35 -7.00 -8.65
CA THR A 118 -46.17 -7.88 -8.58
C THR A 118 -45.67 -8.01 -7.15
N PHE A 119 -45.51 -6.88 -6.44
CA PHE A 119 -45.11 -6.85 -5.04
C PHE A 119 -46.12 -7.59 -4.14
N CYS A 120 -47.43 -7.39 -4.32
CA CYS A 120 -48.45 -8.17 -3.62
C CYS A 120 -48.33 -9.68 -3.86
N GLY A 121 -48.05 -10.11 -5.10
CA GLY A 121 -47.93 -11.52 -5.46
C GLY A 121 -46.63 -12.18 -4.97
N GLU A 122 -45.51 -11.45 -5.02
CA GLU A 122 -44.19 -11.90 -4.55
C GLU A 122 -44.14 -12.02 -3.02
N PHE A 123 -44.77 -11.09 -2.29
CA PHE A 123 -44.75 -11.02 -0.82
C PHE A 123 -46.01 -11.58 -0.13
N ASP A 124 -46.89 -12.25 -0.88
CA ASP A 124 -48.17 -12.85 -0.42
C ASP A 124 -49.10 -11.88 0.36
N ILE A 125 -49.18 -10.63 -0.10
CA ILE A 125 -49.97 -9.58 0.56
C ILE A 125 -51.44 -9.70 0.14
N THR A 126 -52.24 -10.34 1.00
CA THR A 126 -53.69 -10.46 0.82
C THR A 126 -54.40 -9.10 1.03
N PRO A 127 -55.28 -8.65 0.10
CA PRO A 127 -55.95 -7.36 0.26
C PRO A 127 -56.97 -7.34 1.40
N ALA A 128 -56.80 -6.41 2.35
CA ALA A 128 -57.74 -6.22 3.44
C ALA A 128 -59.10 -5.68 2.94
N PRO A 129 -60.24 -6.08 3.55
CA PRO A 129 -61.57 -5.62 3.13
C PRO A 129 -61.79 -4.11 3.32
N ASN A 130 -61.02 -3.46 4.20
CA ASN A 130 -60.95 -2.01 4.30
C ASN A 130 -59.80 -1.47 3.42
N ARG A 131 -60.16 -0.67 2.41
CA ARG A 131 -59.20 -0.08 1.45
C ARG A 131 -58.12 0.77 2.12
N ASN A 132 -58.43 1.52 3.18
CA ASN A 132 -57.43 2.36 3.86
C ASN A 132 -56.39 1.50 4.58
N THR A 133 -56.85 0.47 5.31
CA THR A 133 -55.99 -0.49 6.00
C THR A 133 -55.10 -1.27 5.03
N PHE A 134 -55.62 -1.62 3.84
CA PHE A 134 -54.81 -2.24 2.78
C PHE A 134 -53.71 -1.29 2.26
N VAL A 135 -54.03 -0.02 1.99
CA VAL A 135 -53.05 1.00 1.56
C VAL A 135 -51.95 1.20 2.61
N GLU A 136 -52.34 1.32 3.88
CA GLU A 136 -51.40 1.50 4.99
C GLU A 136 -50.49 0.27 5.18
N ALA A 137 -51.04 -0.95 5.13
CA ALA A 137 -50.25 -2.19 5.19
C ALA A 137 -49.30 -2.34 3.99
N LEU A 138 -49.75 -2.01 2.78
CA LEU A 138 -48.94 -2.09 1.56
C LEU A 138 -47.76 -1.12 1.58
N LEU A 139 -47.98 0.12 2.03
CA LEU A 139 -46.92 1.13 2.16
C LEU A 139 -45.91 0.80 3.27
N VAL A 140 -46.38 0.27 4.41
CA VAL A 140 -45.49 -0.22 5.48
C VAL A 140 -44.65 -1.42 5.01
N SER A 141 -45.25 -2.33 4.23
CA SER A 141 -44.54 -3.47 3.64
C SER A 141 -43.47 -3.02 2.65
N LEU A 142 -43.80 -2.10 1.73
CA LEU A 142 -42.84 -1.51 0.79
C LEU A 142 -41.68 -0.80 1.49
N ALA A 143 -41.96 -0.04 2.55
CA ALA A 143 -40.93 0.61 3.36
C ALA A 143 -39.97 -0.44 3.96
N LYS A 144 -40.51 -1.39 4.75
CA LYS A 144 -39.72 -2.45 5.40
C LYS A 144 -38.88 -3.24 4.41
N VAL A 145 -39.46 -3.68 3.28
CA VAL A 145 -38.73 -4.44 2.27
C VAL A 145 -37.62 -3.58 1.66
N SER A 146 -37.87 -2.33 1.28
CA SER A 146 -36.85 -1.46 0.70
C SER A 146 -35.67 -1.17 1.63
N GLU A 147 -35.92 -1.06 2.94
CA GLU A 147 -34.88 -0.84 3.95
C GLU A 147 -34.03 -2.09 4.15
N LEU A 148 -34.65 -3.28 4.16
CA LEU A 148 -33.93 -4.55 4.21
C LEU A 148 -33.17 -4.85 2.92
N ASP A 149 -33.72 -4.48 1.76
CA ASP A 149 -33.10 -4.61 0.44
C ASP A 149 -31.84 -3.74 0.33
N GLN A 150 -31.90 -2.49 0.79
CA GLN A 150 -30.72 -1.60 0.88
C GLN A 150 -29.64 -2.10 1.86
N LEU A 151 -30.03 -2.77 2.94
CA LEU A 151 -29.09 -3.33 3.93
C LEU A 151 -28.50 -4.68 3.50
N PHE A 152 -29.24 -5.48 2.74
CA PHE A 152 -28.87 -6.84 2.34
C PHE A 152 -29.30 -7.17 0.89
N PRO A 153 -28.73 -6.53 -0.16
CA PRO A 153 -29.21 -6.67 -1.54
C PRO A 153 -29.37 -8.12 -2.04
N TYR A 154 -28.54 -9.03 -1.53
CA TYR A 154 -28.56 -10.46 -1.91
C TYR A 154 -29.63 -11.30 -1.18
N TRP A 155 -30.54 -10.71 -0.40
CA TRP A 155 -31.52 -11.43 0.42
C TRP A 155 -32.37 -12.45 -0.38
N ARG A 156 -32.71 -12.13 -1.64
CA ARG A 156 -33.45 -13.02 -2.56
C ARG A 156 -32.75 -14.36 -2.84
N SER A 157 -31.44 -14.44 -2.63
CA SER A 157 -30.67 -15.69 -2.74
C SER A 157 -30.64 -16.52 -1.45
N ARG A 158 -31.27 -16.05 -0.36
CA ARG A 158 -31.14 -16.60 1.00
C ARG A 158 -32.45 -16.82 1.74
N MET A 159 -33.51 -16.12 1.38
CA MET A 159 -34.86 -16.31 1.92
C MET A 159 -35.91 -15.90 0.89
N SER A 160 -37.10 -16.48 1.00
CA SER A 160 -38.22 -16.08 0.14
C SER A 160 -38.76 -14.70 0.51
N ALA A 161 -39.42 -14.05 -0.43
CA ALA A 161 -40.04 -12.74 -0.22
C ALA A 161 -41.11 -12.74 0.89
N PRO A 162 -42.03 -13.74 0.99
CA PRO A 162 -42.96 -13.81 2.11
C PRO A 162 -42.25 -13.92 3.47
N GLU A 163 -41.15 -14.68 3.57
CA GLU A 163 -40.35 -14.75 4.80
C GLU A 163 -39.74 -13.40 5.18
N LEU A 164 -39.18 -12.65 4.23
CA LEU A 164 -38.59 -11.33 4.49
C LEU A 164 -39.62 -10.36 5.10
N LEU A 165 -40.85 -10.37 4.58
CA LEU A 165 -41.94 -9.51 5.07
C LEU A 165 -42.53 -10.03 6.39
N GLN A 166 -42.73 -11.34 6.55
CA GLN A 166 -43.36 -11.93 7.74
C GLN A 166 -42.44 -12.01 8.96
N TRP A 167 -41.12 -12.18 8.77
CA TRP A 167 -40.19 -12.32 9.90
C TRP A 167 -40.01 -10.98 10.66
N PRO A 168 -39.86 -11.00 12.00
CA PRO A 168 -39.49 -9.80 12.76
C PRO A 168 -38.14 -9.25 12.28
N THR A 169 -38.05 -7.94 12.05
CA THR A 169 -36.88 -7.29 11.43
C THR A 169 -35.56 -7.66 12.13
N GLN A 170 -35.55 -7.79 13.46
CA GLN A 170 -34.38 -8.22 14.22
C GLN A 170 -33.91 -9.64 13.84
N LYS A 171 -34.83 -10.59 13.69
CA LYS A 171 -34.54 -11.98 13.27
C LYS A 171 -34.03 -12.01 11.83
N THR A 172 -34.59 -11.18 10.96
CA THR A 172 -34.15 -11.05 9.56
C THR A 172 -32.73 -10.51 9.49
N ILE A 173 -32.42 -9.44 10.24
CA ILE A 173 -31.07 -8.88 10.37
C ILE A 173 -30.10 -9.92 10.91
N GLU A 174 -30.46 -10.61 11.99
CA GLU A 174 -29.62 -11.65 12.64
C GLU A 174 -29.30 -12.80 11.68
N PHE A 175 -30.30 -13.35 10.99
CA PHE A 175 -30.12 -14.43 10.02
C PHE A 175 -29.26 -14.02 8.82
N LEU A 176 -29.54 -12.87 8.21
CA LEU A 176 -28.77 -12.39 7.05
C LEU A 176 -27.34 -11.99 7.43
N SER A 177 -27.12 -11.44 8.63
CA SER A 177 -25.78 -11.10 9.14
C SER A 177 -24.96 -12.35 9.47
N ALA A 178 -25.55 -13.34 10.14
CA ALA A 178 -24.89 -14.62 10.43
C ALA A 178 -24.53 -15.39 9.15
N GLN A 179 -25.33 -15.27 8.08
CA GLN A 179 -25.00 -15.81 6.75
C GLN A 179 -23.80 -15.09 6.10
N VAL A 180 -23.63 -13.78 6.32
CA VAL A 180 -22.45 -13.02 5.86
C VAL A 180 -21.19 -13.43 6.63
N GLU A 181 -21.29 -13.64 7.94
CA GLU A 181 -20.19 -14.21 8.74
C GLU A 181 -19.85 -15.64 8.31
N ALA A 182 -20.84 -16.49 8.02
CA ALA A 182 -20.63 -17.84 7.50
C ALA A 182 -19.94 -17.85 6.11
N MET A 183 -20.20 -16.85 5.27
CA MET A 183 -19.48 -16.66 3.99
C MET A 183 -18.06 -16.10 4.15
N SER A 184 -17.63 -15.78 5.37
CA SER A 184 -16.23 -15.44 5.65
C SER A 184 -15.31 -16.68 5.75
N THR A 185 -15.86 -17.91 5.76
CA THR A 185 -15.07 -19.10 5.42
C THR A 185 -14.93 -19.24 3.89
N PRO A 186 -13.73 -19.55 3.37
CA PRO A 186 -13.47 -19.50 1.93
C PRO A 186 -14.12 -20.69 1.19
N SER A 187 -15.32 -20.46 0.65
CA SER A 187 -15.98 -21.39 -0.26
C SER A 187 -15.28 -21.40 -1.63
N THR A 188 -14.71 -22.53 -2.01
CA THR A 188 -13.82 -22.68 -3.17
C THR A 188 -14.55 -22.66 -4.51
N GLU A 189 -14.94 -21.47 -4.98
CA GLU A 189 -15.26 -21.20 -6.39
C GLU A 189 -14.43 -19.98 -6.85
N VAL A 190 -13.12 -20.19 -6.91
CA VAL A 190 -12.12 -19.16 -7.23
C VAL A 190 -12.04 -18.98 -8.74
N ALA A 191 -12.66 -17.91 -9.25
CA ALA A 191 -12.27 -17.36 -10.55
C ALA A 191 -10.75 -17.09 -10.54
N PRO A 192 -9.99 -17.44 -11.60
CA PRO A 192 -8.53 -17.45 -11.55
C PRO A 192 -7.99 -16.07 -11.15
N VAL A 193 -7.42 -16.01 -9.95
CA VAL A 193 -6.69 -14.84 -9.49
C VAL A 193 -5.40 -14.80 -10.30
N GLU A 194 -5.28 -13.83 -11.20
CA GLU A 194 -4.03 -13.59 -11.90
C GLU A 194 -3.06 -12.83 -11.00
N TYR A 195 -1.78 -13.20 -11.03
CA TYR A 195 -0.70 -12.45 -10.41
C TYR A 195 0.49 -12.32 -11.36
N TYR A 196 1.46 -11.50 -10.99
CA TYR A 196 2.64 -11.26 -11.81
C TYR A 196 3.90 -11.58 -11.00
N ALA A 197 4.76 -12.48 -11.48
CA ALA A 197 6.02 -12.82 -10.83
C ALA A 197 7.05 -13.32 -11.86
N LEU A 198 8.28 -12.82 -11.79
CA LEU A 198 9.41 -13.33 -12.57
C LEU A 198 10.10 -14.45 -11.80
N THR A 199 9.99 -15.68 -12.26
CA THR A 199 10.67 -16.83 -11.63
C THR A 199 12.13 -16.95 -12.08
N GLU A 200 12.90 -17.76 -11.38
CA GLU A 200 14.27 -18.12 -11.77
C GLU A 200 14.33 -18.81 -13.15
N ASP A 201 13.31 -19.58 -13.51
CA ASP A 201 13.20 -20.24 -14.82
C ASP A 201 12.85 -19.24 -15.93
N ASP A 202 11.99 -18.25 -15.66
CA ASP A 202 11.68 -17.16 -16.60
C ASP A 202 12.93 -16.32 -16.92
N LEU A 203 13.71 -15.96 -15.89
CA LEU A 203 14.94 -15.19 -16.04
C LEU A 203 16.04 -16.00 -16.76
N ARG A 204 16.15 -17.31 -16.49
CA ARG A 204 17.03 -18.20 -17.24
C ARG A 204 16.65 -18.25 -18.72
N LYS A 205 15.37 -18.46 -19.03
CA LYS A 205 14.86 -18.50 -20.42
C LYS A 205 15.10 -17.17 -21.16
N LEU A 206 14.94 -16.04 -20.48
CA LEU A 206 15.29 -14.72 -21.04
C LEU A 206 16.80 -14.60 -21.33
N ALA A 207 17.66 -15.05 -20.43
CA ALA A 207 19.11 -15.04 -20.64
C ALA A 207 19.56 -15.98 -21.77
N GLU A 208 18.98 -17.19 -21.85
CA GLU A 208 19.22 -18.16 -22.92
C GLU A 208 18.79 -17.60 -24.30
N ARG A 209 17.57 -17.06 -24.38
CA ARG A 209 17.06 -16.39 -25.60
C ARG A 209 17.96 -15.23 -26.05
N ASN A 210 18.35 -14.36 -25.13
CA ASN A 210 19.21 -13.21 -25.42
C ASN A 210 20.62 -13.64 -25.88
N ALA A 211 21.16 -14.75 -25.35
CA ALA A 211 22.42 -15.32 -25.80
C ALA A 211 22.32 -15.92 -27.22
N ILE A 212 21.20 -16.55 -27.57
CA ILE A 212 20.94 -17.07 -28.93
C ILE A 212 20.76 -15.91 -29.92
N GLN A 213 20.00 -14.87 -29.56
CA GLN A 213 19.86 -13.65 -30.36
C GLN A 213 21.22 -13.00 -30.61
N SER A 214 22.04 -12.81 -29.57
CA SER A 214 23.39 -12.25 -29.70
C SER A 214 24.29 -13.04 -30.66
N GLN A 215 24.08 -14.36 -30.77
CA GLN A 215 24.82 -15.23 -31.70
C GLN A 215 24.27 -15.14 -33.13
N LEU A 216 22.95 -15.01 -33.33
CA LEU A 216 22.34 -14.79 -34.64
C LEU A 216 22.66 -13.39 -35.19
N ASP A 217 22.64 -12.36 -34.35
CA ASP A 217 23.07 -11.00 -34.68
C ASP A 217 24.54 -10.97 -35.13
N ALA A 218 25.42 -11.71 -34.45
CA ALA A 218 26.84 -11.83 -34.83
C ALA A 218 27.09 -12.57 -36.15
N LEU A 219 26.13 -13.34 -36.66
CA LEU A 219 26.18 -13.95 -38.01
C LEU A 219 25.55 -13.04 -39.08
N THR A 220 24.89 -11.94 -38.69
CA THR A 220 24.27 -11.00 -39.64
C THR A 220 25.35 -10.20 -40.36
N GLY A 221 25.25 -10.13 -41.69
CA GLY A 221 26.31 -9.57 -42.55
C GLY A 221 27.48 -10.52 -42.84
N HIS A 222 27.53 -11.71 -42.25
CA HIS A 222 28.47 -12.75 -42.67
C HIS A 222 27.98 -13.41 -43.98
N GLN A 223 28.90 -13.64 -44.92
CA GLN A 223 28.62 -14.32 -46.18
C GLN A 223 29.14 -15.75 -46.13
N PHE A 224 28.23 -16.72 -46.32
CA PHE A 224 28.53 -18.14 -46.33
C PHE A 224 28.72 -18.64 -47.77
N THR A 225 29.73 -19.46 -47.99
CA THR A 225 30.12 -19.98 -49.31
C THR A 225 29.27 -21.14 -49.80
N SER A 226 28.46 -21.74 -48.90
CA SER A 226 27.53 -22.81 -49.25
C SER A 226 26.31 -22.86 -48.32
N PRO A 227 25.19 -23.47 -48.77
CA PRO A 227 24.03 -23.71 -47.90
C PRO A 227 24.34 -24.61 -46.71
N VAL A 228 25.34 -25.49 -46.82
CA VAL A 228 25.75 -26.42 -45.76
C VAL A 228 26.47 -25.67 -44.65
N GLU A 229 27.32 -24.71 -45.00
CA GLU A 229 28.05 -23.84 -44.07
C GLU A 229 27.07 -22.97 -43.26
N LEU A 230 26.13 -22.29 -43.93
CA LEU A 230 25.08 -21.51 -43.26
C LEU A 230 24.21 -22.39 -42.36
N ASN A 231 23.77 -23.57 -42.84
CA ASN A 231 22.98 -24.47 -42.01
C ASN A 231 23.76 -24.93 -40.78
N ASN A 232 25.05 -25.26 -40.90
CA ASN A 232 25.86 -25.68 -39.76
C ASN A 232 26.05 -24.56 -38.71
N ALA A 233 26.07 -23.29 -39.12
CA ALA A 233 26.14 -22.15 -38.21
C ALA A 233 24.77 -21.82 -37.55
N VAL A 234 23.70 -21.76 -38.34
CA VAL A 234 22.39 -21.20 -37.91
C VAL A 234 21.46 -22.26 -37.31
N ARG A 235 21.47 -23.48 -37.82
CA ARG A 235 20.55 -24.57 -37.40
C ARG A 235 20.73 -25.01 -35.94
N PRO A 236 21.94 -25.05 -35.34
CA PRO A 236 22.10 -25.34 -33.91
C PRO A 236 21.51 -24.26 -32.99
N LEU A 237 21.46 -23.00 -33.46
CA LEU A 237 20.89 -21.87 -32.72
C LEU A 237 19.36 -21.93 -32.77
N ILE A 238 18.79 -22.15 -33.95
CA ILE A 238 17.33 -22.32 -34.12
C ILE A 238 16.81 -23.52 -33.33
N ARG A 239 17.57 -24.62 -33.20
CA ARG A 239 17.15 -25.79 -32.39
C ARG A 239 16.97 -25.52 -30.90
N GLN A 240 17.56 -24.45 -30.38
CA GLN A 240 17.38 -24.02 -28.99
C GLN A 240 16.11 -23.14 -28.82
N LEU A 241 15.59 -22.62 -29.94
CA LEU A 241 14.35 -21.86 -30.02
C LEU A 241 13.21 -22.82 -30.38
N HIS A 242 12.33 -23.10 -29.43
CA HIS A 242 11.22 -24.04 -29.63
C HIS A 242 10.25 -23.53 -30.72
N GLY A 243 10.37 -24.06 -31.94
CA GLY A 243 9.62 -23.62 -33.13
C GLY A 243 9.84 -24.54 -34.34
N ASN A 244 9.25 -24.17 -35.48
CA ASN A 244 9.32 -24.98 -36.71
C ASN A 244 10.62 -24.70 -37.48
N GLU A 245 11.66 -25.50 -37.19
CA GLU A 245 13.04 -25.37 -37.70
C GLU A 245 13.13 -25.06 -39.21
N GLU A 246 12.38 -25.76 -40.07
CA GLU A 246 12.44 -25.52 -41.52
C GLU A 246 11.74 -24.22 -41.96
N GLN A 247 10.70 -23.78 -41.25
CA GLN A 247 9.96 -22.58 -41.61
C GLN A 247 10.77 -21.32 -41.30
N ILE A 248 11.44 -21.31 -40.14
CA ILE A 248 12.34 -20.23 -39.71
C ILE A 248 13.53 -20.12 -40.69
N LEU A 249 14.20 -21.25 -40.98
CA LEU A 249 15.33 -21.29 -41.92
C LEU A 249 14.97 -20.81 -43.34
N ARG A 250 13.73 -21.04 -43.80
CA ARG A 250 13.26 -20.58 -45.12
C ARG A 250 12.90 -19.10 -45.16
N GLN A 251 12.67 -18.46 -44.02
CA GLN A 251 12.34 -17.03 -43.95
C GLN A 251 13.58 -16.14 -43.84
N ILE A 252 14.60 -16.55 -43.09
CA ILE A 252 15.75 -15.69 -42.73
C ILE A 252 16.94 -15.76 -43.68
N VAL A 253 16.91 -16.59 -44.74
CA VAL A 253 18.08 -16.86 -45.60
C VAL A 253 17.86 -16.31 -47.01
N ASP A 254 18.67 -15.31 -47.38
CA ASP A 254 18.80 -14.85 -48.76
C ASP A 254 19.98 -15.55 -49.47
N ALA A 255 19.83 -15.71 -50.79
CA ALA A 255 20.88 -16.17 -51.69
C ALA A 255 21.21 -15.05 -52.70
N VAL A 256 22.39 -14.45 -52.59
CA VAL A 256 22.83 -13.31 -53.40
C VAL A 256 23.87 -13.78 -54.43
N PRO A 257 23.70 -13.50 -55.73
CA PRO A 257 24.72 -13.83 -56.73
C PRO A 257 25.95 -12.93 -56.56
N VAL A 258 27.12 -13.53 -56.31
CA VAL A 258 28.38 -12.79 -56.22
C VAL A 258 28.85 -12.43 -57.63
N ASN A 259 28.59 -11.19 -58.04
CA ASN A 259 29.25 -10.61 -59.21
C ASN A 259 30.76 -10.51 -58.93
N ALA A 260 31.55 -11.29 -59.67
CA ALA A 260 33.02 -11.29 -59.59
C ALA A 260 33.62 -9.98 -60.16
N GLY A 261 33.54 -8.90 -59.37
CA GLY A 261 33.77 -7.54 -59.87
C GLY A 261 34.11 -6.47 -58.85
N SER A 262 34.62 -6.81 -57.65
CA SER A 262 35.23 -5.84 -56.71
C SER A 262 36.13 -6.52 -55.67
N ALA A 263 37.34 -6.92 -56.09
CA ALA A 263 38.41 -7.27 -55.16
C ALA A 263 39.05 -5.98 -54.60
N GLN A 264 38.49 -5.42 -53.52
CA GLN A 264 39.15 -4.34 -52.78
C GLN A 264 40.23 -4.90 -51.86
N THR A 265 41.46 -4.42 -52.04
CA THR A 265 42.65 -4.84 -51.29
C THR A 265 42.53 -4.45 -49.80
N PRO A 266 42.81 -5.35 -48.84
CA PRO A 266 42.81 -4.99 -47.43
C PRO A 266 43.98 -4.04 -47.09
N PRO A 267 43.81 -3.07 -46.18
CA PRO A 267 44.88 -2.20 -45.73
C PRO A 267 45.84 -2.95 -44.78
N VAL A 268 47.13 -2.96 -45.11
CA VAL A 268 48.19 -3.51 -44.24
C VAL A 268 48.58 -2.46 -43.20
N ALA A 269 48.53 -2.81 -41.91
CA ALA A 269 49.01 -1.97 -40.82
C ALA A 269 49.77 -2.79 -39.75
N THR A 270 51.09 -2.89 -39.95
CA THR A 270 52.15 -3.07 -38.92
C THR A 270 51.90 -3.95 -37.70
N SER A 271 52.59 -5.11 -37.68
CA SER A 271 53.26 -5.63 -36.47
C SER A 271 54.78 -5.47 -36.63
N PRO A 272 55.56 -5.17 -35.57
CA PRO A 272 57.00 -4.92 -35.68
C PRO A 272 57.88 -6.18 -35.61
N GLU A 273 58.96 -6.16 -36.41
CA GLU A 273 60.28 -6.83 -36.30
C GLU A 273 60.47 -8.25 -35.69
N GLY A 274 61.17 -9.13 -36.43
CA GLY A 274 61.51 -10.49 -35.96
C GLY A 274 62.24 -11.42 -36.95
N THR A 275 63.15 -10.90 -37.78
CA THR A 275 63.97 -11.65 -38.78
C THR A 275 65.26 -12.26 -38.18
N PRO A 276 66.03 -13.16 -38.86
CA PRO A 276 65.73 -14.34 -39.69
C PRO A 276 66.70 -15.52 -39.28
N PRO A 277 67.34 -16.36 -40.14
CA PRO A 277 67.01 -16.92 -41.47
C PRO A 277 67.16 -18.47 -41.61
N GLY A 278 66.62 -19.03 -42.69
CA GLY A 278 67.12 -20.27 -43.33
C GLY A 278 66.02 -21.20 -43.89
N ALA A 279 66.22 -21.96 -44.98
CA ALA A 279 67.26 -21.91 -46.01
C ALA A 279 66.84 -22.75 -47.25
N GLN A 280 67.35 -22.41 -48.44
CA GLN A 280 67.35 -23.23 -49.70
C GLN A 280 65.98 -23.58 -50.34
N ALA A 281 65.87 -23.92 -51.64
CA ALA A 281 66.63 -23.53 -52.86
C ALA A 281 65.91 -24.09 -54.11
N SER A 282 66.12 -23.45 -55.28
CA SER A 282 66.08 -24.01 -56.67
C SER A 282 64.82 -24.74 -57.20
N ASP A 283 64.51 -24.85 -58.50
CA ASP A 283 64.71 -24.11 -59.78
C ASP A 283 63.66 -24.74 -60.78
N ASP A 284 63.50 -24.54 -62.10
CA ASP A 284 64.26 -23.89 -63.19
C ASP A 284 63.25 -23.48 -64.32
N SER A 285 63.75 -23.29 -65.54
CA SER A 285 63.16 -22.94 -66.85
C SER A 285 62.43 -24.14 -67.52
N ALA A 286 61.87 -24.14 -68.75
CA ALA A 286 61.77 -23.24 -69.92
C ALA A 286 60.61 -23.82 -70.80
N ASP A 287 60.13 -23.34 -71.96
CA ASP A 287 60.09 -22.11 -72.78
C ASP A 287 59.57 -22.55 -74.19
N THR A 288 59.08 -21.63 -75.04
CA THR A 288 58.77 -21.78 -76.50
C THR A 288 57.47 -22.55 -76.96
N PRO A 289 56.65 -21.99 -77.90
CA PRO A 289 55.42 -22.57 -78.51
C PRO A 289 55.71 -23.19 -79.93
N PRO A 290 54.80 -23.33 -80.95
CA PRO A 290 53.33 -23.11 -81.06
C PRO A 290 52.51 -24.16 -81.86
N ALA A 291 51.16 -24.06 -81.84
CA ALA A 291 50.28 -24.31 -83.00
C ALA A 291 48.80 -23.90 -82.75
N LEU A 292 48.12 -23.46 -83.83
CA LEU A 292 46.66 -23.40 -84.04
C LEU A 292 46.32 -24.47 -85.11
N PRO A 293 45.08 -24.98 -85.26
CA PRO A 293 43.84 -24.20 -85.18
C PRO A 293 42.62 -24.83 -84.47
N SER A 294 41.66 -23.95 -84.21
CA SER A 294 40.19 -24.15 -84.24
C SER A 294 39.62 -25.54 -83.90
N ASP A 295 39.08 -25.66 -82.69
CA ASP A 295 37.87 -26.45 -82.45
C ASP A 295 36.92 -25.68 -81.51
N THR A 296 35.62 -26.02 -81.51
CA THR A 296 34.58 -25.18 -80.86
C THR A 296 33.89 -25.87 -79.68
N PRO A 297 34.16 -25.43 -78.43
CA PRO A 297 33.29 -25.69 -77.29
C PRO A 297 32.42 -24.47 -76.98
N GLN A 298 31.13 -24.62 -77.25
CA GLN A 298 30.03 -24.47 -76.28
C GLN A 298 30.26 -23.55 -75.06
N PRO A 299 29.39 -22.55 -74.79
CA PRO A 299 29.55 -21.67 -73.63
C PRO A 299 29.51 -22.50 -72.35
N SER A 300 30.61 -22.48 -71.61
CA SER A 300 30.66 -23.05 -70.27
C SER A 300 29.91 -22.12 -69.32
N ASP A 301 28.94 -22.66 -68.59
CA ASP A 301 28.14 -21.88 -67.65
C ASP A 301 29.05 -21.13 -66.67
N ALA A 302 28.85 -19.82 -66.57
CA ALA A 302 29.44 -19.03 -65.51
C ALA A 302 28.82 -19.51 -64.19
N ASN A 303 29.56 -20.36 -63.47
CA ASN A 303 29.21 -20.81 -62.12
C ASN A 303 29.07 -19.58 -61.21
N THR A 304 27.84 -19.06 -61.14
CA THR A 304 27.49 -17.90 -60.34
C THR A 304 27.58 -18.34 -58.90
N VAL A 305 28.68 -17.97 -58.24
CA VAL A 305 28.89 -18.31 -56.83
C VAL A 305 27.83 -17.56 -56.03
N MET A 306 26.84 -18.30 -55.54
CA MET A 306 25.81 -17.76 -54.67
C MET A 306 26.39 -17.64 -53.26
N ALA A 307 26.52 -16.41 -52.76
CA ALA A 307 26.74 -16.18 -51.35
C ALA A 307 25.41 -16.29 -50.63
N TYR A 308 25.40 -16.96 -49.48
CA TYR A 308 24.22 -17.06 -48.62
C TYR A 308 24.41 -16.15 -47.42
N SER A 309 23.37 -15.41 -47.02
CA SER A 309 23.44 -14.46 -45.92
C SER A 309 22.12 -14.40 -45.15
N LEU A 310 22.20 -14.10 -43.86
CA LEU A 310 21.02 -13.81 -43.05
C LEU A 310 20.40 -12.48 -43.47
N ASN A 311 19.13 -12.50 -43.86
CA ASN A 311 18.35 -11.31 -44.15
C ASN A 311 17.96 -10.64 -42.82
N GLN A 312 18.54 -9.48 -42.53
CA GLN A 312 18.34 -8.78 -41.26
C GLN A 312 16.87 -8.43 -40.98
N ASN A 313 16.11 -8.00 -41.99
CA ASN A 313 14.69 -7.64 -41.82
C ASN A 313 13.82 -8.88 -41.53
N ALA A 314 14.12 -10.02 -42.18
CA ALA A 314 13.43 -11.27 -41.93
C ALA A 314 13.86 -11.90 -40.59
N LEU A 315 15.10 -11.67 -40.15
CA LEU A 315 15.59 -12.07 -38.84
C LEU A 315 14.91 -11.28 -37.71
N GLU A 316 14.73 -9.96 -37.87
CA GLU A 316 13.92 -9.14 -36.94
C GLU A 316 12.45 -9.61 -36.87
N LEU A 317 11.85 -9.97 -38.02
CA LEU A 317 10.50 -10.56 -38.05
C LEU A 317 10.45 -11.93 -37.36
N ALA A 318 11.48 -12.78 -37.55
CA ALA A 318 11.59 -14.06 -36.86
C ALA A 318 11.82 -13.90 -35.35
N TYR A 319 12.53 -12.85 -34.91
CA TYR A 319 12.67 -12.54 -33.48
C TYR A 319 11.33 -12.21 -32.82
N LEU A 320 10.47 -11.46 -33.52
CA LEU A 320 9.11 -11.16 -33.06
C LEU A 320 8.23 -12.42 -32.97
N ASP A 321 8.27 -13.29 -33.99
CA ASP A 321 7.48 -14.54 -34.01
C ASP A 321 7.96 -15.56 -32.96
N LEU A 322 9.28 -15.68 -32.78
CA LEU A 322 9.92 -16.58 -31.82
C LEU A 322 9.99 -16.03 -30.38
N ASN A 323 9.44 -14.84 -30.14
CA ASN A 323 9.44 -14.16 -28.84
C ASN A 323 10.87 -14.02 -28.25
N LEU A 324 11.83 -13.70 -29.12
CA LEU A 324 13.19 -13.31 -28.75
C LEU A 324 13.19 -11.85 -28.33
N VAL A 325 13.40 -11.61 -27.03
CA VAL A 325 13.52 -10.26 -26.50
C VAL A 325 14.99 -9.94 -26.30
N SER A 326 15.46 -8.92 -27.01
CA SER A 326 16.69 -8.22 -26.66
C SER A 326 16.50 -7.53 -25.31
N VAL A 327 17.07 -8.15 -24.27
CA VAL A 327 17.20 -7.59 -22.93
C VAL A 327 18.69 -7.56 -22.66
N ASP A 328 19.29 -6.37 -22.62
CA ASP A 328 20.72 -6.24 -22.38
C ASP A 328 21.12 -6.81 -21.00
N LYS A 329 22.41 -7.04 -20.80
CA LYS A 329 22.93 -7.68 -19.60
C LYS A 329 22.65 -6.88 -18.32
N ASP A 330 22.54 -5.56 -18.41
CA ASP A 330 22.25 -4.69 -17.28
C ASP A 330 20.75 -4.77 -16.94
N ALA A 331 19.88 -4.77 -17.94
CA ALA A 331 18.44 -4.98 -17.79
C ALA A 331 18.12 -6.40 -17.25
N LEU A 332 18.81 -7.45 -17.67
CA LEU A 332 18.71 -8.79 -17.06
C LEU A 332 19.12 -8.77 -15.57
N THR A 333 20.17 -8.01 -15.24
CA THR A 333 20.63 -7.83 -13.85
C THR A 333 19.62 -7.04 -13.00
N GLN A 334 18.97 -6.02 -13.58
CA GLN A 334 17.89 -5.26 -12.94
C GLN A 334 16.63 -6.13 -12.73
N LEU A 335 16.21 -6.92 -13.73
CA LEU A 335 15.10 -7.86 -13.60
C LEU A 335 15.33 -8.91 -12.50
N ALA A 336 16.57 -9.35 -12.31
CA ALA A 336 16.93 -10.28 -11.24
C ALA A 336 16.68 -9.74 -9.82
N THR A 337 16.61 -8.42 -9.63
CA THR A 337 16.22 -7.80 -8.34
C THR A 337 14.73 -8.00 -8.01
N LEU A 338 13.90 -8.32 -9.00
CA LEU A 338 12.46 -8.59 -8.87
C LEU A 338 12.13 -10.10 -8.84
N LYS A 339 13.17 -10.96 -8.82
CA LYS A 339 13.03 -12.43 -8.87
C LYS A 339 12.20 -12.97 -7.71
N ASN A 340 11.23 -13.83 -8.02
CA ASN A 340 10.30 -14.49 -7.10
C ASN A 340 9.44 -13.51 -6.25
N ILE A 341 9.31 -12.25 -6.65
CA ILE A 341 8.40 -11.28 -6.00
C ILE A 341 7.02 -11.36 -6.66
N PRO A 342 5.94 -11.70 -5.93
CA PRO A 342 4.59 -11.71 -6.47
C PRO A 342 3.94 -10.33 -6.37
N PHE A 343 3.53 -9.80 -7.51
CA PHE A 343 2.78 -8.56 -7.68
C PHE A 343 1.29 -8.85 -7.93
N ALA A 344 0.42 -8.11 -7.25
CA ALA A 344 -1.03 -8.36 -7.28
C ALA A 344 -1.72 -7.87 -8.57
N ASP A 345 -1.11 -6.94 -9.31
CA ASP A 345 -1.56 -6.53 -10.63
C ASP A 345 -0.40 -6.10 -11.54
N ARG A 346 -0.72 -5.93 -12.83
CA ARG A 346 0.20 -5.44 -13.87
C ARG A 346 0.79 -4.06 -13.54
N TYR A 347 0.05 -3.21 -12.84
CA TYR A 347 0.47 -1.85 -12.51
C TYR A 347 1.58 -1.86 -11.45
N GLN A 348 1.45 -2.66 -10.38
CA GLN A 348 2.50 -2.86 -9.39
C GLN A 348 3.79 -3.39 -10.04
N LEU A 349 3.71 -4.40 -10.92
CA LEU A 349 4.88 -4.86 -11.68
C LEU A 349 5.48 -3.76 -12.56
N THR A 350 4.64 -2.96 -13.23
CA THR A 350 5.11 -1.84 -14.08
C THR A 350 5.87 -0.79 -13.26
N VAL A 351 5.38 -0.43 -12.07
CA VAL A 351 6.11 0.47 -11.15
C VAL A 351 7.40 -0.19 -10.65
N ALA A 352 7.37 -1.49 -10.33
CA ALA A 352 8.55 -2.22 -9.89
C ALA A 352 9.65 -2.26 -10.94
N MET A 353 9.30 -2.53 -12.21
CA MET A 353 10.23 -2.48 -13.33
C MET A 353 10.80 -1.07 -13.54
N LYS A 354 9.95 -0.02 -13.45
CA LYS A 354 10.39 1.38 -13.57
C LYS A 354 11.42 1.72 -12.49
N LEU A 355 11.13 1.41 -11.22
CA LEU A 355 12.02 1.66 -10.07
C LEU A 355 13.25 0.73 -10.01
N ALA A 356 13.32 -0.31 -10.84
CA ALA A 356 14.52 -1.12 -11.04
C ALA A 356 15.50 -0.52 -12.07
N GLY A 357 15.12 0.56 -12.77
CA GLY A 357 15.93 1.22 -13.80
C GLY A 357 15.57 0.85 -15.24
N LEU A 358 14.60 -0.05 -15.46
CA LEU A 358 14.29 -0.64 -16.77
C LEU A 358 13.60 0.33 -17.76
N GLY A 359 13.41 1.60 -17.40
CA GLY A 359 12.74 2.64 -18.19
C GLY A 359 13.33 2.93 -19.58
N ARG A 360 14.46 2.30 -19.93
CA ARG A 360 15.09 2.37 -21.26
C ARG A 360 14.66 1.26 -22.22
N LEU A 361 13.98 0.22 -21.74
CA LEU A 361 13.52 -0.89 -22.58
C LEU A 361 12.51 -0.43 -23.65
N THR A 362 12.49 -1.12 -24.79
CA THR A 362 11.47 -0.89 -25.82
C THR A 362 10.07 -1.25 -25.29
N ARG A 363 9.03 -0.64 -25.87
CA ARG A 363 7.63 -0.95 -25.52
C ARG A 363 7.30 -2.43 -25.74
N GLN A 364 7.88 -3.07 -26.75
CA GLN A 364 7.71 -4.50 -27.04
C GLN A 364 8.39 -5.37 -25.97
N SER A 365 9.67 -5.10 -25.68
CA SER A 365 10.41 -5.81 -24.62
C SER A 365 9.69 -5.72 -23.27
N TRP A 366 9.18 -4.53 -22.93
CA TRP A 366 8.41 -4.30 -21.70
C TRP A 366 7.10 -5.10 -21.67
N GLN A 367 6.35 -5.13 -22.78
CA GLN A 367 5.11 -5.90 -22.88
C GLN A 367 5.36 -7.40 -22.71
N HIS A 368 6.39 -7.95 -23.37
CA HIS A 368 6.68 -9.38 -23.29
C HIS A 368 7.19 -9.81 -21.90
N ILE A 369 7.95 -8.96 -21.19
CA ILE A 369 8.35 -9.23 -19.80
C ILE A 369 7.11 -9.31 -18.88
N ILE A 370 6.11 -8.45 -19.09
CA ILE A 370 4.84 -8.51 -18.35
C ILE A 370 4.06 -9.80 -18.68
N GLU A 371 4.08 -10.24 -19.94
CA GLU A 371 3.42 -11.48 -20.38
C GLU A 371 4.09 -12.73 -19.81
N ILE A 372 5.43 -12.80 -19.84
CA ILE A 372 6.21 -13.85 -19.15
C ILE A 372 5.91 -13.84 -17.64
N ALA A 373 5.81 -12.66 -17.02
CA ALA A 373 5.56 -12.55 -15.59
C ALA A 373 4.13 -12.95 -15.18
N ARG A 374 3.14 -12.92 -16.08
CA ARG A 374 1.73 -13.26 -15.76
C ARG A 374 1.59 -14.74 -15.42
N LYS A 375 1.09 -15.05 -14.23
CA LYS A 375 0.85 -16.40 -13.71
C LYS A 375 -0.58 -16.53 -13.17
N ASP A 376 -1.15 -17.73 -13.26
CA ASP A 376 -2.49 -18.03 -12.75
C ASP A 376 -2.46 -18.60 -11.33
N GLY A 377 -3.46 -18.25 -10.51
CA GLY A 377 -3.69 -18.84 -9.19
C GLY A 377 -3.09 -18.04 -8.01
N ALA A 378 -2.91 -18.70 -6.87
CA ALA A 378 -2.30 -18.05 -5.71
C ALA A 378 -0.75 -18.11 -5.80
N PRO A 379 -0.03 -17.02 -5.47
CA PRO A 379 1.43 -17.04 -5.43
C PRO A 379 1.94 -17.99 -4.33
N SER A 380 2.80 -18.93 -4.71
CA SER A 380 3.40 -19.92 -3.80
C SER A 380 4.62 -19.40 -3.03
N ALA A 381 5.18 -18.26 -3.44
CA ALA A 381 6.41 -17.70 -2.89
C ALA A 381 6.21 -17.03 -1.52
N THR A 382 6.89 -17.53 -0.49
CA THR A 382 6.99 -16.87 0.82
C THR A 382 8.13 -15.86 0.82
N LEU A 383 7.80 -14.56 0.74
CA LEU A 383 8.79 -13.49 0.89
C LEU A 383 9.40 -13.46 2.30
N PRO A 384 10.70 -13.13 2.45
CA PRO A 384 11.28 -12.85 3.76
C PRO A 384 10.65 -11.57 4.38
N PRO A 385 10.62 -11.48 5.73
CA PRO A 385 10.07 -10.33 6.44
C PRO A 385 10.74 -9.01 6.05
N MET A 386 9.97 -7.94 5.95
CA MET A 386 10.49 -6.59 5.66
C MET A 386 11.37 -6.08 6.82
N VAL A 387 12.62 -5.73 6.51
CA VAL A 387 13.58 -5.18 7.49
C VAL A 387 13.87 -3.71 7.21
N TRP A 388 13.33 -2.82 8.04
CA TRP A 388 13.81 -1.44 8.13
C TRP A 388 14.86 -1.31 9.25
N ARG A 389 15.76 -0.35 9.09
CA ARG A 389 16.71 0.12 10.12
C ARG A 389 16.64 1.64 10.21
N ALA A 390 17.12 2.18 11.32
CA ALA A 390 17.39 3.61 11.46
C ALA A 390 18.88 3.87 11.25
N SER A 391 19.22 5.08 10.81
CA SER A 391 20.59 5.60 10.86
C SER A 391 21.07 5.78 12.31
N ALA A 392 22.36 6.02 12.53
CA ALA A 392 22.92 6.21 13.86
C ALA A 392 22.32 7.43 14.59
N ASP A 393 22.11 8.52 13.85
CA ASP A 393 21.68 9.84 14.36
C ASP A 393 20.20 10.16 13.99
N CYS A 394 19.38 9.11 13.87
CA CYS A 394 18.07 9.16 13.22
C CYS A 394 16.99 9.97 13.96
N GLY A 395 17.13 10.14 15.28
CA GLY A 395 16.13 10.86 16.11
C GLY A 395 14.70 10.34 15.99
N CYS A 396 13.74 11.11 16.51
CA CYS A 396 12.31 11.03 16.13
C CYS A 396 11.96 12.20 15.19
N GLU A 397 10.79 12.23 14.54
CA GLU A 397 10.48 13.34 13.60
C GLU A 397 10.42 14.72 14.28
N ASP A 398 9.87 14.84 15.50
CA ASP A 398 9.94 16.07 16.33
C ASP A 398 11.38 16.55 16.64
N SER A 399 12.41 15.75 16.36
CA SER A 399 13.81 16.05 16.74
C SER A 399 14.49 17.05 15.79
N ALA A 400 13.80 17.55 14.76
CA ALA A 400 14.22 18.72 13.99
C ALA A 400 13.00 19.57 13.58
N PRO A 401 12.86 20.82 14.05
CA PRO A 401 11.79 21.70 13.56
C PRO A 401 12.01 22.01 12.08
N ASN A 402 10.94 21.93 11.29
CA ASN A 402 10.95 22.24 9.87
C ASN A 402 10.57 23.71 9.62
N ILE A 403 10.95 24.28 8.47
CA ILE A 403 10.72 25.71 8.13
C ILE A 403 9.23 26.12 8.06
N ASN A 404 8.31 25.17 7.87
CA ASN A 404 6.88 25.40 7.66
C ASN A 404 6.04 25.13 8.93
N GLY A 405 6.66 24.67 10.02
CA GLY A 405 5.99 24.39 11.29
C GLY A 405 5.17 23.10 11.32
N ASP A 406 4.40 22.94 12.40
CA ASP A 406 3.75 21.68 12.78
C ASP A 406 2.59 21.25 11.84
N ASP A 407 2.07 22.18 11.01
CA ASP A 407 1.06 21.91 9.97
C ASP A 407 1.64 21.22 8.72
N ALA A 408 2.96 21.15 8.59
CA ALA A 408 3.66 20.51 7.47
C ALA A 408 3.41 18.99 7.42
N THR A 409 3.76 18.35 6.30
CA THR A 409 3.77 16.89 6.19
C THR A 409 4.83 16.40 5.20
N PHE A 410 5.73 15.56 5.68
CA PHE A 410 6.81 14.93 4.92
C PHE A 410 6.50 13.44 4.73
N TYR A 411 6.13 13.08 3.49
CA TYR A 411 5.52 11.78 3.17
C TYR A 411 6.42 10.96 2.23
N GLY A 412 6.92 9.80 2.68
CA GLY A 412 7.72 8.91 1.84
C GLY A 412 6.97 7.68 1.37
N PHE A 413 7.11 7.29 0.09
CA PHE A 413 6.59 6.02 -0.43
C PHE A 413 7.67 4.93 -0.38
N TYR A 414 7.42 3.84 0.37
CA TYR A 414 8.28 2.66 0.42
C TYR A 414 7.60 1.48 -0.31
N PRO A 415 8.11 1.00 -1.45
CA PRO A 415 7.57 -0.16 -2.15
C PRO A 415 7.92 -1.48 -1.44
N TYR A 416 6.95 -2.39 -1.26
CA TYR A 416 7.19 -3.65 -0.51
C TYR A 416 8.25 -4.58 -1.12
N TRP A 417 8.65 -4.37 -2.37
CA TRP A 417 9.66 -5.15 -3.07
C TRP A 417 11.09 -4.62 -2.91
N GLN A 418 11.29 -3.42 -2.35
CA GLN A 418 12.63 -2.84 -2.15
C GLN A 418 13.27 -3.31 -0.83
N PRO A 419 14.60 -3.54 -0.81
CA PRO A 419 15.17 -4.84 -0.45
C PRO A 419 14.75 -5.43 0.90
N LEU A 420 14.08 -6.59 0.81
CA LEU A 420 13.42 -7.29 1.91
C LEU A 420 14.37 -7.76 3.02
N ALA A 421 15.41 -8.54 2.65
CA ALA A 421 16.22 -9.30 3.59
C ALA A 421 17.50 -8.58 4.05
N GLU A 422 18.19 -7.88 3.13
CA GLU A 422 19.36 -7.07 3.47
C GLU A 422 18.99 -5.90 4.39
N GLY A 423 17.80 -5.33 4.17
CA GLY A 423 17.16 -4.31 4.98
C GLY A 423 17.72 -2.89 4.78
N GLN A 424 16.82 -1.91 4.68
CA GLN A 424 17.19 -0.54 4.31
C GLN A 424 17.23 0.40 5.52
N SER A 425 18.18 1.34 5.52
CA SER A 425 18.23 2.42 6.51
C SER A 425 17.31 3.56 6.09
N LEU A 426 16.45 4.02 7.00
CA LEU A 426 15.57 5.17 6.82
C LEU A 426 15.95 6.29 7.79
N ASN A 427 15.76 7.54 7.37
CA ASN A 427 15.92 8.72 8.21
C ASN A 427 14.56 9.22 8.70
N PHE A 428 14.09 8.67 9.81
CA PHE A 428 12.78 8.99 10.40
C PHE A 428 12.69 10.44 10.92
N ARG A 429 13.82 11.14 11.14
CA ARG A 429 13.88 12.58 11.53
C ARG A 429 13.16 13.52 10.56
N GLN A 430 12.91 13.10 9.33
CA GLN A 430 12.37 13.91 8.24
C GLN A 430 11.23 13.21 7.49
N LEU A 431 10.54 12.29 8.19
CA LEU A 431 9.47 11.46 7.65
C LEU A 431 8.37 11.33 8.70
N ASP A 432 7.31 12.11 8.54
CA ASP A 432 6.16 12.10 9.45
C ASP A 432 5.24 10.93 9.09
N ARG A 433 5.16 10.58 7.79
CA ARG A 433 4.38 9.44 7.29
C ARG A 433 5.14 8.63 6.24
N ILE A 434 4.99 7.30 6.26
CA ILE A 434 5.45 6.40 5.20
C ILE A 434 4.27 5.65 4.58
N GLY A 435 4.02 5.91 3.30
CA GLY A 435 3.12 5.10 2.49
C GLY A 435 3.78 3.79 2.10
N TYR A 436 3.32 2.68 2.67
CA TYR A 436 3.76 1.34 2.28
C TYR A 436 3.07 0.95 0.97
N PHE A 437 3.71 1.27 -0.17
CA PHE A 437 3.16 1.06 -1.51
C PHE A 437 3.04 -0.43 -1.80
N SER A 438 1.82 -0.99 -1.70
CA SER A 438 1.72 -2.44 -1.53
C SER A 438 0.38 -3.17 -1.74
N ALA A 439 -0.76 -2.63 -1.32
CA ALA A 439 -2.05 -3.34 -1.49
C ALA A 439 -2.65 -3.07 -2.87
N ALA A 440 -3.41 -4.02 -3.41
CA ALA A 440 -4.19 -3.84 -4.64
C ALA A 440 -5.67 -4.16 -4.40
N LEU A 441 -6.54 -3.38 -5.05
CA LEU A 441 -7.98 -3.60 -5.09
C LEU A 441 -8.37 -4.07 -6.50
N LEU A 442 -8.69 -5.36 -6.62
CA LEU A 442 -8.96 -6.06 -7.87
C LEU A 442 -10.48 -6.28 -8.05
N PRO A 443 -10.99 -6.26 -9.30
CA PRO A 443 -12.31 -6.80 -9.59
C PRO A 443 -12.30 -8.32 -9.40
N GLY A 444 -13.36 -8.87 -8.77
CA GLY A 444 -13.55 -10.31 -8.60
C GLY A 444 -14.93 -10.75 -9.08
N GLY A 445 -15.14 -12.06 -9.24
CA GLY A 445 -16.31 -12.61 -9.95
C GLY A 445 -17.68 -12.44 -9.25
N ARG A 446 -17.71 -12.21 -7.94
CA ARG A 446 -18.94 -11.87 -7.17
C ARG A 446 -18.76 -10.64 -6.28
N GLU A 447 -17.58 -10.47 -5.69
CA GLU A 447 -17.17 -9.27 -4.95
C GLU A 447 -15.76 -8.84 -5.35
N PRO A 448 -15.38 -7.55 -5.17
CA PRO A 448 -13.99 -7.11 -5.27
C PRO A 448 -13.06 -7.83 -4.30
N GLN A 449 -11.76 -7.87 -4.62
CA GLN A 449 -10.73 -8.47 -3.78
C GLN A 449 -9.69 -7.43 -3.37
N LEU A 450 -9.56 -7.21 -2.05
CA LEU A 450 -8.41 -6.52 -1.48
C LEU A 450 -7.26 -7.53 -1.31
N VAL A 451 -6.21 -7.40 -2.12
CA VAL A 451 -4.99 -8.20 -2.00
C VAL A 451 -3.98 -7.41 -1.18
N LEU A 452 -3.65 -7.93 0.00
CA LEU A 452 -2.61 -7.39 0.89
C LEU A 452 -1.24 -7.98 0.49
N PRO A 453 -0.13 -7.23 0.68
CA PRO A 453 1.21 -7.73 0.35
C PRO A 453 1.63 -8.83 1.35
N PRO A 454 2.56 -9.74 0.97
CA PRO A 454 2.94 -10.87 1.82
C PRO A 454 3.44 -10.52 3.22
N ASN A 455 3.96 -9.30 3.44
CA ASN A 455 4.51 -8.81 4.71
C ASN A 455 3.51 -8.08 5.62
N TRP A 456 2.24 -7.87 5.22
CA TRP A 456 1.24 -7.18 6.04
C TRP A 456 0.62 -8.09 7.10
N ARG A 457 1.38 -8.45 8.15
CA ARG A 457 0.94 -9.36 9.21
C ARG A 457 1.25 -8.80 10.60
N LYS A 458 0.26 -8.82 11.51
CA LYS A 458 0.36 -8.28 12.88
C LYS A 458 1.42 -8.95 13.77
N ASN A 459 1.73 -10.22 13.49
CA ASN A 459 2.68 -11.01 14.26
C ASN A 459 4.12 -10.54 13.99
N LYS A 460 5.05 -10.80 14.91
CA LYS A 460 6.50 -10.71 14.65
C LYS A 460 6.94 -11.93 13.81
N PRO A 461 7.97 -11.82 12.96
CA PRO A 461 8.79 -10.62 12.68
C PRO A 461 8.15 -9.64 11.69
N TYR A 462 7.09 -10.02 10.98
CA TYR A 462 6.53 -9.27 9.84
C TYR A 462 6.16 -7.81 10.17
N SER A 463 5.54 -7.55 11.32
CA SER A 463 5.20 -6.17 11.75
C SER A 463 6.37 -5.36 12.33
N ASN A 464 7.61 -5.86 12.33
CA ASN A 464 8.74 -5.14 12.94
C ASN A 464 9.03 -3.78 12.26
N PHE A 465 8.80 -3.65 10.95
CA PHE A 465 9.01 -2.38 10.24
C PHE A 465 8.03 -1.28 10.69
N ILE A 466 6.75 -1.64 10.86
CA ILE A 466 5.69 -0.75 11.39
C ILE A 466 6.05 -0.31 12.82
N ARG A 467 6.41 -1.28 13.68
CA ARG A 467 6.85 -1.01 15.06
C ARG A 467 8.09 -0.11 15.11
N LEU A 468 8.97 -0.16 14.11
CA LEU A 468 10.15 0.70 14.04
C LEU A 468 9.75 2.15 13.70
N ALA A 469 8.86 2.35 12.72
CA ALA A 469 8.33 3.68 12.41
C ALA A 469 7.61 4.30 13.63
N HIS A 470 6.69 3.56 14.27
CA HIS A 470 6.03 4.01 15.51
C HIS A 470 7.00 4.29 16.66
N ARG A 471 8.13 3.56 16.73
CA ARG A 471 9.20 3.83 17.69
C ARG A 471 9.85 5.18 17.43
N TYR A 472 10.02 5.60 16.18
CA TYR A 472 10.56 6.89 15.79
C TYR A 472 9.50 7.99 15.53
N ARG A 473 8.23 7.69 15.83
CA ARG A 473 7.01 8.52 15.67
C ARG A 473 6.49 8.74 14.26
N THR A 474 7.21 8.32 13.22
CA THR A 474 6.68 8.18 11.86
C THR A 474 5.45 7.26 11.81
N ASN A 475 4.35 7.74 11.23
CA ASN A 475 3.16 6.96 10.93
C ASN A 475 3.36 6.08 9.67
N VAL A 476 2.61 4.98 9.53
CA VAL A 476 2.62 4.10 8.35
C VAL A 476 1.23 4.02 7.73
N ASP A 477 1.10 4.43 6.47
CA ASP A 477 -0.16 4.38 5.71
C ASP A 477 -0.16 3.20 4.73
N LEU A 478 -1.26 2.45 4.67
CA LEU A 478 -1.46 1.40 3.68
C LEU A 478 -1.85 2.03 2.34
N VAL A 479 -0.95 1.99 1.34
CA VAL A 479 -1.30 2.46 -0.01
C VAL A 479 -2.01 1.35 -0.78
N VAL A 480 -3.16 1.68 -1.37
CA VAL A 480 -4.04 0.76 -2.09
C VAL A 480 -4.15 1.21 -3.54
N SER A 481 -3.60 0.43 -4.46
CA SER A 481 -3.68 0.67 -5.91
C SER A 481 -4.90 -0.02 -6.55
N THR A 482 -5.30 0.45 -7.73
CA THR A 482 -6.12 -0.35 -8.66
C THR A 482 -5.38 -0.61 -9.96
N PRO A 483 -5.74 -1.67 -10.71
CA PRO A 483 -5.42 -1.75 -12.13
C PRO A 483 -5.81 -0.46 -12.85
N ARG A 484 -4.95 0.00 -13.76
CA ARG A 484 -5.16 1.26 -14.50
C ARG A 484 -6.12 1.06 -15.67
N LYS A 485 -6.83 2.14 -16.04
CA LYS A 485 -7.71 2.26 -17.23
C LYS A 485 -8.94 1.32 -17.23
N LEU A 486 -9.35 0.80 -16.05
CA LEU A 486 -10.55 -0.03 -15.84
C LEU A 486 -11.82 0.61 -16.45
N PRO A 487 -12.76 -0.18 -17.01
CA PRO A 487 -14.06 0.33 -17.45
C PRO A 487 -14.83 1.00 -16.30
N SER A 488 -15.59 2.07 -16.56
CA SER A 488 -16.24 2.84 -15.49
C SER A 488 -17.20 2.01 -14.63
N ALA A 489 -17.88 1.01 -15.19
CA ALA A 489 -18.74 0.10 -14.42
C ALA A 489 -17.91 -0.78 -13.46
N THR A 490 -16.83 -1.38 -13.97
CA THR A 490 -15.89 -2.21 -13.20
C THR A 490 -15.17 -1.41 -12.12
N LEU A 491 -14.85 -0.14 -12.38
CA LEU A 491 -14.25 0.76 -11.38
C LEU A 491 -15.25 1.12 -10.28
N VAL A 492 -16.50 1.44 -10.65
CA VAL A 492 -17.58 1.73 -9.69
C VAL A 492 -17.92 0.51 -8.82
N SER A 493 -17.87 -0.71 -9.36
CA SER A 493 -18.11 -1.93 -8.59
C SER A 493 -17.01 -2.28 -7.58
N LEU A 494 -15.86 -1.59 -7.58
CA LEU A 494 -14.85 -1.70 -6.51
C LEU A 494 -15.25 -0.96 -5.23
N PHE A 495 -16.19 -0.03 -5.29
CA PHE A 495 -16.52 0.89 -4.19
C PHE A 495 -17.59 0.35 -3.23
N THR A 496 -17.42 -0.89 -2.77
CA THR A 496 -18.41 -1.60 -1.93
C THR A 496 -18.21 -1.40 -0.42
N PRO A 497 -19.27 -1.59 0.42
CA PRO A 497 -19.13 -1.69 1.87
C PRO A 497 -18.20 -2.81 2.33
N SER A 498 -18.13 -3.94 1.60
CA SER A 498 -17.25 -5.05 1.94
C SER A 498 -15.76 -4.70 1.75
N VAL A 499 -15.42 -3.87 0.75
CA VAL A 499 -14.08 -3.31 0.61
C VAL A 499 -13.74 -2.36 1.76
N ILE A 500 -14.69 -1.50 2.17
CA ILE A 500 -14.50 -0.62 3.35
C ILE A 500 -14.24 -1.44 4.61
N ALA A 501 -15.02 -2.50 4.87
CA ALA A 501 -14.83 -3.38 6.02
C ALA A 501 -13.44 -4.06 6.01
N ARG A 502 -13.02 -4.59 4.86
CA ARG A 502 -11.69 -5.23 4.70
C ARG A 502 -10.55 -4.23 4.85
N LEU A 503 -10.67 -3.01 4.32
CA LEU A 503 -9.69 -1.93 4.52
C LEU A 503 -9.60 -1.52 5.99
N SER A 504 -10.74 -1.27 6.64
CA SER A 504 -10.82 -0.88 8.05
C SER A 504 -10.16 -1.94 8.94
N ALA A 505 -10.47 -3.23 8.72
CA ALA A 505 -9.82 -4.34 9.44
C ALA A 505 -8.30 -4.42 9.17
N SER A 506 -7.86 -4.20 7.93
CA SER A 506 -6.44 -4.26 7.54
C SER A 506 -5.59 -3.14 8.17
N VAL A 507 -6.22 -2.02 8.51
CA VAL A 507 -5.59 -0.85 9.14
C VAL A 507 -5.71 -0.93 10.66
N GLN A 508 -6.92 -1.09 11.19
CA GLN A 508 -7.26 -1.03 12.62
C GLN A 508 -6.86 -2.28 13.43
N THR A 509 -6.34 -3.35 12.79
CA THR A 509 -5.85 -4.53 13.50
C THR A 509 -4.71 -4.16 14.47
N PRO A 510 -4.82 -4.42 15.79
CA PRO A 510 -3.76 -4.10 16.75
C PRO A 510 -2.45 -4.87 16.52
N LEU A 511 -1.31 -4.19 16.75
CA LEU A 511 0.00 -4.83 16.76
C LEU A 511 0.17 -5.73 17.99
N GLU A 512 0.63 -6.96 17.77
CA GLU A 512 0.80 -7.98 18.80
C GLU A 512 2.06 -7.70 19.66
N ASP A 513 1.95 -6.84 20.68
CA ASP A 513 3.01 -6.60 21.67
C ASP A 513 2.47 -6.38 23.09
N TRP A 514 3.25 -6.79 24.10
CA TRP A 514 2.91 -6.51 25.50
C TRP A 514 3.05 -5.01 25.82
N ILE A 515 4.05 -4.34 25.22
CA ILE A 515 4.23 -2.88 25.34
C ILE A 515 2.99 -2.17 24.79
N ASN A 516 2.41 -2.68 23.70
CA ASN A 516 1.26 -2.10 23.04
C ASN A 516 0.01 -2.18 23.93
N GLY A 517 -0.28 -3.36 24.48
CA GLY A 517 -1.35 -3.53 25.47
C GLY A 517 -1.14 -2.74 26.77
N ALA A 518 0.11 -2.40 27.11
CA ALA A 518 0.44 -1.55 28.25
C ALA A 518 0.29 -0.04 27.97
N LYS A 519 0.20 0.43 26.72
CA LYS A 519 0.14 1.86 26.39
C LYS A 519 -0.97 2.64 27.11
N PRO A 520 -2.23 2.16 27.17
CA PRO A 520 -3.29 2.89 27.89
C PRO A 520 -2.97 3.03 29.39
N TRP A 521 -2.42 1.99 30.02
CA TRP A 521 -2.01 2.04 31.43
C TRP A 521 -0.85 3.02 31.67
N LEU A 522 0.15 3.03 30.77
CA LEU A 522 1.29 3.95 30.80
C LEU A 522 0.94 5.41 30.43
N THR A 523 -0.32 5.68 30.07
CA THR A 523 -0.84 7.02 29.70
C THR A 523 -2.08 7.43 30.50
N LEU A 524 -2.45 6.68 31.54
CA LEU A 524 -3.65 6.93 32.36
C LEU A 524 -4.96 6.92 31.54
N GLY A 525 -5.02 6.08 30.50
CA GLY A 525 -6.17 5.84 29.63
C GLY A 525 -6.19 6.70 28.34
N LEU A 526 -5.32 7.70 28.22
CA LEU A 526 -5.36 8.68 27.14
C LEU A 526 -4.65 8.23 25.84
N GLY A 527 -3.69 7.30 25.93
CA GLY A 527 -2.90 6.81 24.81
C GLY A 527 -3.55 5.63 24.09
N THR A 528 -3.60 5.71 22.78
CA THR A 528 -4.11 4.67 21.88
C THR A 528 -3.19 3.44 21.81
N ILE A 529 -3.74 2.36 21.26
CA ILE A 529 -3.03 1.11 20.94
C ILE A 529 -2.58 1.19 19.48
N ASP A 530 -1.32 0.84 19.20
CA ASP A 530 -0.76 0.79 17.85
C ASP A 530 -1.43 -0.30 17.02
N THR A 531 -1.66 0.01 15.75
CA THR A 531 -2.35 -0.84 14.79
C THR A 531 -1.50 -1.06 13.54
N MET A 532 -1.97 -1.86 12.59
CA MET A 532 -1.23 -2.21 11.37
C MET A 532 -0.93 -1.00 10.48
N ALA A 533 -1.79 0.01 10.48
CA ALA A 533 -1.52 1.30 9.84
C ALA A 533 -2.21 2.45 10.59
N ASP A 534 -1.66 3.64 10.39
CA ASP A 534 -2.18 4.92 10.85
C ASP A 534 -3.07 5.62 9.79
N GLY A 535 -3.39 4.93 8.69
CA GLY A 535 -4.17 5.48 7.59
C GLY A 535 -4.15 4.67 6.30
N VAL A 536 -4.83 5.19 5.29
CA VAL A 536 -4.96 4.63 3.93
C VAL A 536 -4.61 5.70 2.90
N THR A 537 -3.84 5.33 1.88
CA THR A 537 -3.56 6.19 0.72
C THR A 537 -4.12 5.56 -0.55
N LEU A 538 -5.04 6.25 -1.21
CA LEU A 538 -5.75 5.74 -2.38
C LEU A 538 -4.98 6.10 -3.67
N ASP A 539 -4.46 5.09 -4.36
CA ASP A 539 -3.84 5.20 -5.69
C ASP A 539 -4.76 4.61 -6.77
N ILE A 540 -5.92 5.25 -6.95
CA ILE A 540 -6.99 4.77 -7.83
C ILE A 540 -7.00 5.60 -9.12
N ASP A 541 -7.13 4.94 -10.27
CA ASP A 541 -7.26 5.61 -11.57
C ASP A 541 -8.70 6.08 -11.80
N LEU A 542 -8.98 7.33 -11.44
CA LEU A 542 -10.31 7.91 -11.52
C LEU A 542 -10.56 8.63 -12.87
N THR A 543 -9.70 8.47 -13.88
CA THR A 543 -9.85 9.10 -15.21
C THR A 543 -11.14 8.73 -15.91
N ARG A 544 -11.66 7.53 -15.66
CA ARG A 544 -12.85 6.97 -16.31
C ARG A 544 -14.18 7.38 -15.66
N LEU A 545 -14.15 8.00 -14.48
CA LEU A 545 -15.34 8.51 -13.80
C LEU A 545 -15.76 9.87 -14.37
N THR A 546 -16.31 9.86 -15.59
CA THR A 546 -16.78 11.07 -16.29
C THR A 546 -18.21 11.48 -15.94
N THR A 547 -19.02 10.58 -15.38
CA THR A 547 -20.42 10.86 -15.00
C THR A 547 -20.50 11.31 -13.54
N ARG A 548 -21.36 12.31 -13.25
CA ARG A 548 -21.56 12.79 -11.86
C ARG A 548 -22.02 11.67 -10.92
N ALA A 549 -22.76 10.68 -11.41
CA ALA A 549 -23.13 9.48 -10.66
C ALA A 549 -21.90 8.65 -10.22
N GLY A 550 -20.99 8.30 -11.15
CA GLY A 550 -19.78 7.54 -10.82
C GLY A 550 -18.84 8.31 -9.89
N GLN A 551 -18.71 9.63 -10.09
CA GLN A 551 -17.96 10.53 -9.20
C GLN A 551 -18.56 10.56 -7.79
N GLN A 552 -19.90 10.63 -7.68
CA GLN A 552 -20.62 10.57 -6.40
C GLN A 552 -20.45 9.24 -5.67
N THR A 553 -20.43 8.10 -6.37
CA THR A 553 -20.17 6.80 -5.72
C THR A 553 -18.77 6.78 -5.08
N PHE A 554 -17.74 7.30 -5.75
CA PHE A 554 -16.41 7.40 -5.15
C PHE A 554 -16.37 8.34 -3.94
N ILE A 555 -17.03 9.51 -4.02
CA ILE A 555 -17.12 10.46 -2.89
C ILE A 555 -17.82 9.81 -1.68
N ARG A 556 -18.95 9.12 -1.90
CA ARG A 556 -19.66 8.36 -0.85
C ARG A 556 -18.83 7.23 -0.26
N PHE A 557 -18.02 6.55 -1.07
CA PHE A 557 -17.07 5.53 -0.61
C PHE A 557 -16.00 6.14 0.33
N VAL A 558 -15.42 7.29 -0.02
CA VAL A 558 -14.45 7.98 0.86
C VAL A 558 -15.12 8.50 2.14
N GLN A 559 -16.36 9.00 2.06
CA GLN A 559 -17.17 9.38 3.24
C GLN A 559 -17.43 8.19 4.17
N ALA A 560 -17.85 7.05 3.62
CA ALA A 560 -18.10 5.84 4.40
C ALA A 560 -16.80 5.23 4.98
N LEU A 561 -15.68 5.30 4.24
CA LEU A 561 -14.36 4.91 4.75
C LEU A 561 -13.89 5.82 5.90
N ARG A 562 -14.12 7.14 5.83
CA ARG A 562 -13.87 8.07 6.94
C ARG A 562 -14.66 7.68 8.18
N ASN A 563 -15.95 7.38 8.03
CA ASN A 563 -16.83 7.01 9.13
C ASN A 563 -16.47 5.64 9.75
N ALA A 564 -16.00 4.68 8.94
CA ALA A 564 -15.55 3.37 9.41
C ALA A 564 -14.19 3.44 10.15
N LEU A 565 -13.25 4.24 9.62
CA LEU A 565 -11.95 4.43 10.24
C LEU A 565 -12.03 5.29 11.52
N THR A 566 -12.82 6.36 11.51
CA THR A 566 -12.94 7.34 12.62
C THR A 566 -14.39 7.41 13.16
N PRO A 567 -14.89 6.35 13.82
CA PRO A 567 -16.29 6.29 14.26
C PRO A 567 -16.57 7.28 15.42
N THR A 568 -17.65 8.04 15.32
CA THR A 568 -18.02 9.21 16.14
C THR A 568 -18.46 8.91 17.60
N ARG A 569 -17.98 7.82 18.20
CA ARG A 569 -18.46 7.32 19.50
C ARG A 569 -18.01 8.18 20.68
N HIS A 570 -18.95 8.41 21.61
CA HIS A 570 -18.77 9.22 22.82
C HIS A 570 -18.00 8.48 23.93
N HIS A 571 -16.76 8.06 23.67
CA HIS A 571 -15.88 7.48 24.70
C HIS A 571 -14.90 8.53 25.24
N PHE A 572 -14.53 8.41 26.51
CA PHE A 572 -13.65 9.36 27.22
C PHE A 572 -12.17 9.32 26.75
N THR A 573 -11.88 8.53 25.73
CA THR A 573 -10.56 8.37 25.11
C THR A 573 -10.63 8.93 23.68
N PRO A 574 -9.73 9.84 23.26
CA PRO A 574 -9.72 10.31 21.87
C PRO A 574 -9.53 9.10 20.93
N PRO A 575 -10.34 8.95 19.87
CA PRO A 575 -10.17 7.86 18.92
C PRO A 575 -8.83 8.03 18.17
N PRO A 576 -8.14 6.94 17.81
CA PRO A 576 -6.99 7.02 16.91
C PRO A 576 -7.41 7.67 15.59
N HIS A 577 -6.75 8.77 15.23
CA HIS A 577 -7.00 9.48 13.97
C HIS A 577 -6.28 8.78 12.82
N TYR A 578 -7.03 8.04 12.02
CA TYR A 578 -6.51 7.40 10.82
C TYR A 578 -6.56 8.37 9.64
N ALA A 579 -5.44 8.53 8.94
CA ALA A 579 -5.40 9.36 7.74
C ALA A 579 -6.15 8.69 6.57
N ILE A 580 -6.77 9.51 5.72
CA ILE A 580 -7.16 9.10 4.36
C ILE A 580 -6.50 10.09 3.40
N ASN A 581 -5.59 9.60 2.56
CA ASN A 581 -4.91 10.40 1.55
C ASN A 581 -5.34 9.95 0.15
N LEU A 582 -5.30 10.86 -0.82
CA LEU A 582 -5.61 10.57 -2.23
C LEU A 582 -4.46 11.00 -3.13
N ILE A 583 -4.00 10.12 -4.02
CA ILE A 583 -3.04 10.51 -5.06
C ILE A 583 -3.78 11.21 -6.20
N VAL A 584 -3.29 12.38 -6.59
CA VAL A 584 -3.89 13.27 -7.59
C VAL A 584 -2.84 13.60 -8.66
N PRO A 585 -2.98 13.09 -9.89
CA PRO A 585 -2.08 13.47 -10.99
C PRO A 585 -2.31 14.92 -11.42
N VAL A 586 -1.27 15.76 -11.36
CA VAL A 586 -1.38 17.22 -11.54
C VAL A 586 -1.87 17.57 -12.94
N GLU A 587 -1.28 16.95 -13.96
CA GLU A 587 -1.67 17.15 -15.38
C GLU A 587 -3.15 16.82 -15.67
N LEU A 588 -3.73 15.84 -14.96
CA LEU A 588 -5.16 15.50 -15.09
C LEU A 588 -6.06 16.53 -14.41
N LEU A 589 -5.64 17.07 -13.26
CA LEU A 589 -6.34 18.14 -12.56
C LEU A 589 -6.32 19.45 -13.35
N LEU A 590 -5.18 19.79 -13.97
CA LEU A 590 -5.03 20.92 -14.89
C LEU A 590 -5.97 20.79 -16.10
N LYS A 591 -6.04 19.59 -16.69
CA LYS A 591 -6.94 19.25 -17.80
C LYS A 591 -8.40 19.04 -17.39
N ARG A 592 -8.72 19.06 -16.08
CA ARG A 592 -10.05 18.81 -15.51
C ARG A 592 -10.66 17.46 -15.96
N GLN A 593 -9.83 16.42 -16.06
CA GLN A 593 -10.19 15.17 -16.72
C GLN A 593 -10.75 14.10 -15.77
N GLY A 594 -11.91 13.52 -16.12
CA GLY A 594 -12.54 12.45 -15.35
C GLY A 594 -13.02 12.95 -13.99
N PHE A 595 -12.61 12.28 -12.90
CA PHE A 595 -12.88 12.75 -11.54
C PHE A 595 -12.09 14.01 -11.15
N TYR A 596 -10.89 14.21 -11.72
CA TYR A 596 -9.91 15.18 -11.22
C TYR A 596 -10.29 16.62 -11.59
N THR A 597 -11.21 17.20 -10.81
CA THR A 597 -11.67 18.59 -10.91
C THR A 597 -11.60 19.26 -9.54
N LEU A 598 -11.40 20.58 -9.50
CA LEU A 598 -11.29 21.31 -8.24
C LEU A 598 -12.56 21.21 -7.37
N ASP A 599 -13.73 21.05 -7.99
CA ASP A 599 -15.01 20.94 -7.28
C ASP A 599 -15.16 19.56 -6.62
N ASN A 600 -14.75 18.48 -7.30
CA ASN A 600 -14.70 17.14 -6.70
C ASN A 600 -13.62 17.03 -5.60
N LEU A 601 -12.48 17.73 -5.75
CA LEU A 601 -11.47 17.83 -4.69
C LEU A 601 -11.98 18.63 -3.48
N ARG A 602 -12.70 19.74 -3.72
CA ARG A 602 -13.39 20.50 -2.67
C ARG A 602 -14.42 19.65 -1.91
N GLU A 603 -15.21 18.86 -2.63
CA GLU A 603 -16.22 17.96 -2.03
C GLU A 603 -15.57 16.85 -1.16
N LEU A 604 -14.30 16.51 -1.42
CA LEU A 604 -13.50 15.60 -0.60
C LEU A 604 -12.76 16.26 0.58
N LEU A 605 -12.65 17.60 0.66
CA LEU A 605 -11.91 18.30 1.73
C LEU A 605 -12.28 17.89 3.17
N PRO A 606 -13.55 17.59 3.52
CA PRO A 606 -13.90 17.15 4.88
C PRO A 606 -13.45 15.71 5.20
N TYR A 607 -13.15 14.90 4.19
CA TYR A 607 -13.01 13.44 4.33
C TYR A 607 -11.58 12.94 4.06
N VAL A 608 -10.76 13.74 3.37
CA VAL A 608 -9.35 13.45 3.02
C VAL A 608 -8.41 14.36 3.84
N ASP A 609 -7.33 13.81 4.41
CA ASP A 609 -6.31 14.56 5.16
C ASP A 609 -5.29 15.23 4.24
N ARG A 610 -4.84 14.54 3.19
CA ARG A 610 -3.83 15.01 2.22
C ARG A 610 -4.15 14.60 0.78
N PHE A 611 -3.97 15.53 -0.16
CA PHE A 611 -3.94 15.28 -1.60
C PHE A 611 -2.48 15.22 -2.05
N ILE A 612 -2.00 14.02 -2.36
CA ILE A 612 -0.61 13.79 -2.77
C ILE A 612 -0.52 14.07 -4.27
N LEU A 613 0.16 15.16 -4.64
CA LEU A 613 0.22 15.65 -6.01
C LEU A 613 1.34 14.94 -6.79
N GLN A 614 0.96 14.18 -7.81
CA GLN A 614 1.88 13.42 -8.65
C GLN A 614 2.06 14.11 -10.01
N SER A 615 3.29 14.54 -10.32
CA SER A 615 3.61 15.17 -11.62
C SER A 615 3.96 14.14 -12.70
N ASP A 616 4.70 13.09 -12.34
CA ASP A 616 5.10 12.02 -13.26
C ASP A 616 4.09 10.85 -13.21
N PRO A 617 3.40 10.49 -14.32
CA PRO A 617 2.54 9.33 -14.34
C PRO A 617 3.36 8.04 -14.08
N PRO A 618 2.91 7.16 -13.16
CA PRO A 618 3.72 6.04 -12.71
C PRO A 618 3.87 4.95 -13.77
N ASP A 619 2.91 4.84 -14.70
CA ASP A 619 2.94 3.91 -15.85
C ASP A 619 3.79 4.41 -17.03
N GLY A 620 4.31 5.64 -17.01
CA GLY A 620 5.34 6.12 -17.96
C GLY A 620 4.91 6.23 -19.43
N VAL A 621 3.60 6.23 -19.71
CA VAL A 621 3.06 6.19 -21.10
C VAL A 621 3.12 7.56 -21.80
N SER A 622 3.44 8.64 -21.08
CA SER A 622 3.51 10.01 -21.57
C SER A 622 4.91 10.60 -21.32
N GLU A 623 5.38 11.49 -22.21
CA GLU A 623 6.57 12.29 -21.92
C GLU A 623 6.33 13.19 -20.69
N PRO A 624 7.21 13.15 -19.66
CA PRO A 624 7.02 13.93 -18.45
C PRO A 624 7.39 15.39 -18.70
N ARG A 625 6.38 16.26 -18.77
CA ARG A 625 6.59 17.71 -18.63
C ARG A 625 7.11 17.98 -17.21
N ARG A 626 8.17 18.79 -17.09
CA ARG A 626 8.86 19.08 -15.82
C ARG A 626 7.91 19.30 -14.65
N ALA A 627 8.16 18.62 -13.53
CA ALA A 627 7.34 18.73 -12.33
C ALA A 627 7.23 20.18 -11.82
N ARG A 628 8.31 20.97 -11.93
CA ARG A 628 8.33 22.40 -11.58
C ARG A 628 7.29 23.20 -12.39
N ASP A 629 7.20 22.94 -13.69
CA ASP A 629 6.27 23.63 -14.59
C ASP A 629 4.82 23.25 -14.27
N GLN A 630 4.55 21.95 -14.05
CA GLN A 630 3.22 21.47 -13.64
C GLN A 630 2.75 22.09 -12.32
N LEU A 631 3.62 22.18 -11.31
CA LEU A 631 3.30 22.78 -10.01
C LEU A 631 3.18 24.32 -10.08
N ASN A 632 3.86 24.98 -11.03
CA ASN A 632 3.65 26.41 -11.27
C ASN A 632 2.32 26.69 -12.00
N ASP A 633 1.98 25.90 -13.01
CA ASP A 633 0.71 25.99 -13.71
C ASP A 633 -0.47 25.68 -12.77
N LEU A 634 -0.31 24.71 -11.86
CA LEU A 634 -1.30 24.42 -10.82
C LEU A 634 -1.48 25.60 -9.86
N ARG A 635 -0.37 26.19 -9.37
CA ARG A 635 -0.40 27.37 -8.51
C ARG A 635 -1.11 28.55 -9.19
N TYR A 636 -0.81 28.78 -10.48
CA TYR A 636 -1.48 29.80 -11.28
C TYR A 636 -2.98 29.49 -11.45
N ALA A 637 -3.35 28.28 -11.85
CA ALA A 637 -4.75 27.87 -12.04
C ALA A 637 -5.59 27.99 -10.76
N LEU A 638 -5.01 27.69 -9.59
CA LEU A 638 -5.60 27.89 -8.27
C LEU A 638 -5.74 29.37 -7.92
N SER A 639 -4.75 30.22 -8.24
CA SER A 639 -4.84 31.67 -7.96
C SER A 639 -5.96 32.37 -8.75
N GLN A 640 -6.41 31.80 -9.87
CA GLN A 640 -7.53 32.30 -10.68
C GLN A 640 -8.91 31.84 -10.16
N GLN A 641 -8.99 31.11 -9.04
CA GLN A 641 -10.26 30.64 -8.47
C GLN A 641 -10.83 31.60 -7.42
N PRO A 642 -12.15 31.55 -7.17
CA PRO A 642 -12.73 32.07 -5.92
C PRO A 642 -12.00 31.45 -4.73
N GLN A 643 -11.52 32.29 -3.80
CA GLN A 643 -10.57 31.89 -2.74
C GLN A 643 -11.18 30.98 -1.66
N ASP A 644 -12.51 30.82 -1.64
CA ASP A 644 -13.21 29.94 -0.71
C ASP A 644 -12.78 28.46 -0.90
N GLY A 645 -12.45 27.80 0.22
CA GLY A 645 -11.85 26.47 0.28
C GLY A 645 -10.45 26.31 -0.36
N ILE A 646 -9.89 27.33 -1.04
CA ILE A 646 -8.59 27.21 -1.73
C ILE A 646 -7.43 27.17 -0.73
N ALA A 647 -7.51 27.94 0.37
CA ALA A 647 -6.48 27.92 1.42
C ALA A 647 -6.36 26.54 2.09
N ASP A 648 -7.49 25.89 2.41
CA ASP A 648 -7.52 24.56 3.01
C ASP A 648 -7.10 23.47 2.01
N LEU A 649 -7.39 23.65 0.72
CA LEU A 649 -6.88 22.79 -0.34
C LEU A 649 -5.35 22.86 -0.44
N TYR A 650 -4.77 24.06 -0.44
CA TYR A 650 -3.30 24.25 -0.41
C TYR A 650 -2.66 23.62 0.82
N ARG A 651 -3.25 23.79 2.01
CA ARG A 651 -2.76 23.16 3.26
C ARG A 651 -2.71 21.64 3.19
N LYS A 652 -3.62 21.03 2.42
CA LYS A 652 -3.68 19.57 2.23
C LYS A 652 -2.90 19.08 1.01
N MET A 653 -2.32 19.94 0.18
CA MET A 653 -1.56 19.55 -1.01
C MET A 653 -0.11 19.16 -0.68
N VAL A 654 0.28 17.95 -1.06
CA VAL A 654 1.61 17.37 -0.80
C VAL A 654 2.28 16.98 -2.12
N PRO A 655 3.11 17.85 -2.74
CA PRO A 655 3.80 17.54 -3.99
C PRO A 655 4.87 16.46 -3.83
N ILE A 656 4.86 15.46 -4.71
CA ILE A 656 5.97 14.51 -4.86
C ILE A 656 7.12 15.23 -5.56
N LEU A 657 8.19 15.52 -4.82
CA LEU A 657 9.35 16.29 -5.28
C LEU A 657 10.47 15.39 -5.79
N ILE A 658 10.73 14.27 -5.10
CA ILE A 658 11.79 13.33 -5.46
C ILE A 658 11.14 12.11 -6.11
N THR A 659 11.52 11.86 -7.36
CA THR A 659 11.13 10.70 -8.17
C THR A 659 12.37 9.93 -8.61
N ASP A 660 12.22 8.66 -9.00
CA ASP A 660 13.35 7.92 -9.60
C ASP A 660 13.88 8.57 -10.89
N THR A 661 13.01 9.27 -11.63
CA THR A 661 13.36 10.04 -12.84
C THR A 661 14.22 11.27 -12.54
N ASN A 662 13.98 11.99 -11.44
CA ASN A 662 14.67 13.27 -11.15
C ASN A 662 15.75 13.19 -10.05
N ARG A 663 15.82 12.11 -9.25
CA ARG A 663 16.78 11.98 -8.13
C ARG A 663 18.27 11.88 -8.52
N GLN A 664 18.57 11.89 -9.83
CA GLN A 664 19.92 12.02 -10.39
C GLN A 664 20.16 13.39 -11.06
N GLN A 665 19.11 14.18 -11.30
CA GLN A 665 19.14 15.47 -11.99
C GLN A 665 19.30 16.62 -10.98
N THR A 666 20.48 16.69 -10.34
CA THR A 666 20.73 17.55 -9.16
C THR A 666 20.29 19.00 -9.31
N THR A 667 20.55 19.64 -10.46
CA THR A 667 20.14 21.04 -10.70
C THR A 667 18.62 21.21 -10.75
N GLU A 668 17.92 20.42 -11.57
CA GLU A 668 16.46 20.52 -11.72
C GLU A 668 15.73 20.13 -10.43
N LEU A 669 16.25 19.13 -9.71
CA LEU A 669 15.75 18.77 -8.38
C LEU A 669 15.95 19.89 -7.35
N THR A 670 17.09 20.58 -7.37
CA THR A 670 17.37 21.71 -6.46
C THR A 670 16.41 22.87 -6.70
N GLU A 671 16.15 23.22 -7.97
CA GLU A 671 15.14 24.22 -8.32
C GLU A 671 13.72 23.82 -7.89
N LEU A 672 13.35 22.55 -8.08
CA LEU A 672 12.04 22.01 -7.69
C LEU A 672 11.84 22.02 -6.17
N VAL A 673 12.86 21.61 -5.40
CA VAL A 673 12.83 21.59 -3.93
C VAL A 673 12.76 23.01 -3.37
N HIS A 674 13.57 23.96 -3.86
CA HIS A 674 13.47 25.36 -3.44
C HIS A 674 12.13 25.99 -3.83
N TYR A 675 11.65 25.77 -5.07
CA TYR A 675 10.33 26.24 -5.49
C TYR A 675 9.21 25.70 -4.58
N SER A 676 9.24 24.40 -4.25
CA SER A 676 8.25 23.81 -3.34
C SER A 676 8.33 24.40 -1.94
N SER A 677 9.54 24.59 -1.39
CA SER A 677 9.75 25.13 -0.05
C SER A 677 9.17 26.54 0.18
N TRP A 678 8.91 27.30 -0.90
CA TRP A 678 8.29 28.63 -0.83
C TRP A 678 6.80 28.65 -1.22
N ASN A 679 6.24 27.55 -1.72
CA ASN A 679 4.88 27.51 -2.29
C ASN A 679 3.98 26.41 -1.70
N PHE A 680 4.53 25.42 -0.99
CA PHE A 680 3.79 24.32 -0.36
C PHE A 680 4.34 24.05 1.05
N LEU A 681 3.44 23.82 2.01
CA LEU A 681 3.82 23.49 3.39
C LEU A 681 4.45 22.09 3.51
N SER A 682 4.03 21.18 2.63
CA SER A 682 4.32 19.75 2.68
C SER A 682 5.16 19.27 1.49
N ALA A 683 5.78 18.09 1.60
CA ALA A 683 6.56 17.48 0.52
C ALA A 683 6.48 15.94 0.55
N ALA A 684 6.61 15.29 -0.60
CA ALA A 684 6.61 13.83 -0.72
C ALA A 684 7.74 13.28 -1.59
N TYR A 685 8.08 12.00 -1.37
CA TYR A 685 9.23 11.32 -1.98
C TYR A 685 8.86 9.90 -2.43
N TRP A 686 9.20 9.50 -3.66
CA TRP A 686 8.94 8.15 -4.18
C TRP A 686 10.07 7.69 -5.13
N PRO A 687 10.92 6.71 -4.76
CA PRO A 687 10.88 5.86 -3.55
C PRO A 687 11.74 6.36 -2.39
N LEU A 688 11.44 5.86 -1.19
CA LEU A 688 12.39 5.73 -0.10
C LEU A 688 13.26 4.46 -0.28
N PRO A 689 14.50 4.43 0.24
CA PRO A 689 15.24 5.54 0.84
C PRO A 689 15.71 6.57 -0.20
N LEU A 690 15.92 7.81 0.27
CA LEU A 690 16.60 8.83 -0.50
C LEU A 690 18.09 8.48 -0.69
N ASN A 691 18.70 8.97 -1.78
CA ASN A 691 20.17 8.98 -1.91
C ASN A 691 20.76 10.14 -1.10
N ASP A 692 22.05 10.06 -0.74
CA ASP A 692 22.70 11.03 0.15
C ASP A 692 22.57 12.47 -0.35
N THR A 693 22.71 12.69 -1.67
CA THR A 693 22.57 14.02 -2.30
C THR A 693 21.17 14.60 -2.10
N SER A 694 20.12 13.80 -2.30
CA SER A 694 18.73 14.23 -2.08
C SER A 694 18.43 14.42 -0.60
N GLN A 695 18.94 13.52 0.26
CA GLN A 695 18.80 13.60 1.71
C GLN A 695 19.46 14.87 2.27
N GLN A 696 20.63 15.26 1.76
CA GLN A 696 21.30 16.52 2.10
C GLN A 696 20.50 17.74 1.61
N LEU A 697 20.01 17.73 0.37
CA LEU A 697 19.21 18.82 -0.20
C LEU A 697 17.91 19.07 0.59
N ILE A 698 17.19 18.01 0.97
CA ILE A 698 16.00 18.12 1.83
C ILE A 698 16.37 18.64 3.22
N SER A 699 17.42 18.08 3.84
CA SER A 699 17.89 18.53 5.16
C SER A 699 18.24 20.02 5.16
N HIS A 700 19.00 20.49 4.17
CA HIS A 700 19.48 21.86 4.10
C HIS A 700 18.39 22.87 3.69
N THR A 701 17.32 22.42 3.02
CA THR A 701 16.20 23.29 2.62
C THR A 701 15.10 23.34 3.68
N TYR A 702 14.62 22.18 4.13
CA TYR A 702 13.45 22.09 5.02
C TYR A 702 13.78 22.04 6.51
N TYR A 703 15.00 21.63 6.88
CA TYR A 703 15.44 21.45 8.27
C TYR A 703 16.78 22.18 8.58
N PRO A 704 16.90 23.49 8.25
CA PRO A 704 18.15 24.23 8.38
C PRO A 704 18.63 24.27 9.84
N SER A 705 19.86 23.85 10.08
CA SER A 705 20.45 23.85 11.42
C SER A 705 20.63 25.27 11.95
N THR A 706 20.13 25.54 13.16
CA THR A 706 20.29 26.85 13.81
C THR A 706 21.75 27.09 14.19
N ILE A 707 22.33 28.17 13.63
CA ILE A 707 23.75 28.53 13.86
C ILE A 707 23.90 29.13 15.25
N LEU A 708 24.09 28.26 16.24
CA LEU A 708 24.37 28.62 17.63
C LEU A 708 25.86 28.96 17.82
N PRO A 709 26.21 29.93 18.68
CA PRO A 709 27.61 30.20 19.03
C PRO A 709 28.21 29.01 19.80
N ALA A 710 29.53 28.81 19.67
CA ALA A 710 30.26 27.60 20.07
C ALA A 710 29.83 26.93 21.41
N PRO A 711 29.70 27.61 22.56
CA PRO A 711 29.29 26.95 23.81
C PRO A 711 27.82 26.47 23.77
N LEU A 712 26.92 27.21 23.12
CA LEU A 712 25.51 26.80 22.97
C LEU A 712 25.36 25.68 21.94
N ALA A 713 26.15 25.70 20.86
CA ALA A 713 26.17 24.63 19.87
C ALA A 713 26.59 23.27 20.48
N GLN A 714 27.59 23.25 21.37
CA GLN A 714 28.00 22.04 22.08
C GLN A 714 26.91 21.52 23.03
N ILE A 715 26.25 22.41 23.78
CA ILE A 715 25.14 22.04 24.66
C ILE A 715 23.95 21.48 23.85
N ALA A 716 23.60 22.12 22.73
CA ALA A 716 22.52 21.67 21.85
C ALA A 716 22.84 20.31 21.19
N ALA A 717 24.08 20.09 20.75
CA ALA A 717 24.50 18.80 20.19
C ALA A 717 24.39 17.66 21.22
N VAL A 718 24.80 17.89 22.47
CA VAL A 718 24.64 16.91 23.56
C VAL A 718 23.16 16.69 23.91
N ALA A 719 22.35 17.75 23.95
CA ALA A 719 20.91 17.63 24.20
C ALA A 719 20.21 16.81 23.10
N ASN A 720 20.51 17.08 21.83
CA ASN A 720 19.98 16.34 20.69
C ASN A 720 20.40 14.86 20.74
N ALA A 721 21.67 14.55 20.97
CA ALA A 721 22.14 13.17 21.09
C ALA A 721 21.46 12.40 22.24
N VAL A 722 21.08 13.08 23.33
CA VAL A 722 20.29 12.48 24.41
C VAL A 722 18.82 12.29 23.99
N ILE A 723 18.20 13.25 23.31
CA ILE A 723 16.83 13.14 22.77
C ILE A 723 16.73 12.00 21.76
N ASP A 724 17.71 11.89 20.86
CA ASP A 724 17.82 10.86 19.82
C ASP A 724 17.95 9.44 20.43
N ILE A 725 18.47 9.31 21.66
CA ILE A 725 18.46 8.06 22.45
C ILE A 725 17.15 7.89 23.26
N VAL A 726 16.61 8.96 23.83
CA VAL A 726 15.45 8.90 24.74
C VAL A 726 14.14 8.68 23.99
N CYS A 727 13.83 9.45 22.95
CA CYS A 727 12.54 9.37 22.27
C CYS A 727 12.24 7.97 21.69
N PRO A 728 13.18 7.26 21.04
CA PRO A 728 12.96 5.88 20.58
C PRO A 728 12.81 4.85 21.70
N ASN A 729 13.18 5.20 22.93
CA ASN A 729 13.06 4.35 24.12
C ASN A 729 11.99 4.86 25.10
N ARG A 730 11.19 5.88 24.71
CA ARG A 730 10.27 6.59 25.60
C ARG A 730 9.32 5.69 26.37
N TRP A 731 8.76 4.65 25.75
CA TRP A 731 7.86 3.70 26.43
C TRP A 731 8.54 2.88 27.53
N VAL A 732 9.81 2.51 27.33
CA VAL A 732 10.62 1.84 28.37
C VAL A 732 10.98 2.83 29.48
N LEU A 733 11.33 4.07 29.13
CA LEU A 733 11.62 5.12 30.10
C LEU A 733 10.38 5.47 30.95
N ARG A 734 9.20 5.63 30.35
CA ARG A 734 7.92 5.82 31.06
C ARG A 734 7.63 4.68 32.03
N LEU A 735 7.84 3.42 31.61
CA LEU A 735 7.65 2.25 32.48
C LEU A 735 8.63 2.27 33.67
N ILE A 736 9.91 2.55 33.43
CA ILE A 736 10.93 2.67 34.50
C ILE A 736 10.58 3.82 35.45
N LEU A 737 10.17 4.98 34.94
CA LEU A 737 9.77 6.12 35.75
C LEU A 737 8.49 5.84 36.56
N LEU A 738 7.50 5.16 35.98
CA LEU A 738 6.27 4.77 36.69
C LEU A 738 6.55 3.77 37.82
N ILE A 739 7.35 2.73 37.57
CA ILE A 739 7.79 1.76 38.59
C ILE A 739 8.58 2.47 39.70
N THR A 740 9.48 3.38 39.32
CA THR A 740 10.31 4.12 40.28
C THR A 740 9.48 5.08 41.13
N PHE A 741 8.52 5.80 40.53
CA PHE A 741 7.58 6.66 41.23
C PHE A 741 6.76 5.88 42.27
N TRP A 742 6.17 4.74 41.88
CA TRP A 742 5.46 3.88 42.83
C TRP A 742 6.40 3.30 43.90
N GLY A 743 7.65 2.96 43.56
CA GLY A 743 8.67 2.59 44.54
C GLY A 743 8.97 3.69 45.57
N ILE A 744 9.07 4.94 45.14
CA ILE A 744 9.23 6.12 46.03
C ILE A 744 7.99 6.31 46.89
N VAL A 745 6.78 6.27 46.32
CA VAL A 745 5.50 6.45 47.03
C VAL A 745 5.28 5.35 48.07
N ILE A 746 5.44 4.07 47.69
CA ILE A 746 5.29 2.93 48.61
C ILE A 746 6.32 3.03 49.73
N THR A 747 7.58 3.32 49.42
CA THR A 747 8.64 3.51 50.43
C THR A 747 8.30 4.67 51.37
N GLY A 748 7.82 5.80 50.84
CA GLY A 748 7.35 6.96 51.59
C GLY A 748 6.21 6.63 52.54
N VAL A 749 5.17 5.94 52.06
CA VAL A 749 4.02 5.50 52.88
C VAL A 749 4.45 4.48 53.94
N VAL A 750 5.26 3.48 53.58
CA VAL A 750 5.76 2.46 54.51
C VAL A 750 6.67 3.07 55.60
N SER A 751 7.44 4.12 55.28
CA SER A 751 8.24 4.88 56.27
C SER A 751 7.40 5.52 57.39
N LEU A 752 6.09 5.69 57.19
CA LEU A 752 5.18 6.21 58.22
C LEU A 752 4.93 5.18 59.34
N TRP A 753 5.15 3.89 59.05
CA TRP A 753 4.89 2.74 59.93
C TRP A 753 6.19 2.01 60.34
N LEU A 754 7.07 1.66 59.39
CA LEU A 754 8.29 0.89 59.64
C LEU A 754 9.49 1.81 59.94
N PHE A 755 10.02 1.70 61.17
CA PHE A 755 11.16 2.51 61.63
C PHE A 755 12.46 2.31 60.81
N PRO A 756 12.87 1.09 60.41
CA PRO A 756 14.09 0.91 59.60
C PRO A 756 14.02 1.64 58.25
N VAL A 757 12.84 1.64 57.61
CA VAL A 757 12.62 2.30 56.32
C VAL A 757 12.74 3.82 56.44
N ARG A 758 12.31 4.41 57.57
CA ARG A 758 12.46 5.86 57.78
C ARG A 758 13.93 6.31 57.78
N LYS A 759 14.82 5.53 58.40
CA LYS A 759 16.26 5.83 58.39
C LYS A 759 16.86 5.85 56.98
N VAL A 760 16.26 5.13 56.03
CA VAL A 760 16.61 5.22 54.59
C VAL A 760 16.02 6.49 53.98
N THR A 761 14.73 6.79 54.20
CA THR A 761 14.09 7.98 53.60
C THR A 761 14.64 9.32 54.13
N GLU A 762 15.17 9.34 55.35
CA GLU A 762 15.84 10.53 55.93
C GLU A 762 17.33 10.64 55.53
N SER A 763 17.85 9.73 54.70
CA SER A 763 19.25 9.75 54.26
C SER A 763 19.49 10.66 53.04
N LEU A 764 20.69 11.25 52.97
CA LEU A 764 21.13 12.03 51.81
C LEU A 764 21.13 11.21 50.51
N TRP A 765 21.33 9.89 50.58
CA TRP A 765 21.25 8.98 49.43
C TRP A 765 19.83 8.91 48.86
N PHE A 766 18.80 8.84 49.70
CA PHE A 766 17.41 8.86 49.24
C PHE A 766 17.01 10.24 48.69
N ALA A 767 17.46 11.33 49.31
CA ALA A 767 17.26 12.67 48.76
C ALA A 767 17.92 12.84 47.38
N GLY A 768 19.17 12.39 47.22
CA GLY A 768 19.87 12.39 45.93
C GLY A 768 19.18 11.52 44.87
N PHE A 769 18.64 10.37 45.26
CA PHE A 769 17.84 9.51 44.38
C PHE A 769 16.54 10.19 43.90
N VAL A 770 15.83 10.91 44.78
CA VAL A 770 14.63 11.67 44.40
C VAL A 770 14.97 12.85 43.49
N VAL A 771 16.11 13.53 43.70
CA VAL A 771 16.60 14.59 42.80
C VAL A 771 16.98 14.01 41.42
N LEU A 772 17.68 12.88 41.38
CA LEU A 772 18.00 12.17 40.13
C LEU A 772 16.73 11.72 39.40
N PHE A 773 15.75 11.17 40.11
CA PHE A 773 14.44 10.84 39.55
C PHE A 773 13.75 12.07 38.94
N ALA A 774 13.74 13.21 39.65
CA ALA A 774 13.15 14.45 39.15
C ALA A 774 13.88 14.98 37.90
N ALA A 775 15.22 14.86 37.84
CA ALA A 775 16.01 15.23 36.66
C ALA A 775 15.68 14.33 35.46
N THR A 776 15.62 13.01 35.65
CA THR A 776 15.25 12.05 34.59
C THR A 776 13.78 12.23 34.15
N LEU A 777 12.88 12.58 35.08
CA LEU A 777 11.50 12.93 34.76
C LEU A 777 11.43 14.21 33.92
N MET A 778 12.17 15.26 34.28
CA MET A 778 12.26 16.48 33.48
C MET A 778 12.83 16.22 32.07
N LEU A 779 13.85 15.37 31.95
CA LEU A 779 14.39 14.95 30.65
C LEU A 779 13.33 14.20 29.83
N ALA A 780 12.59 13.29 30.44
CA ALA A 780 11.50 12.57 29.77
C ALA A 780 10.35 13.51 29.36
N LEU A 781 9.99 14.49 30.20
CA LEU A 781 8.97 15.50 29.89
C LEU A 781 9.36 16.41 28.72
N VAL A 782 10.65 16.61 28.47
CA VAL A 782 11.17 17.39 27.32
C VAL A 782 11.32 16.51 26.07
N ALA A 783 11.83 15.29 26.20
CA ALA A 783 12.11 14.40 25.07
C ALA A 783 10.92 13.52 24.63
N ASP A 784 9.75 13.67 25.25
CA ASP A 784 8.53 12.94 24.90
C ASP A 784 7.36 13.94 24.69
N PRO A 785 6.97 14.22 23.43
CA PRO A 785 6.04 15.31 23.10
C PRO A 785 4.61 15.08 23.63
N TYR A 786 4.21 13.83 23.79
CA TYR A 786 2.95 13.51 24.47
C TYR A 786 3.00 13.92 25.95
N TRP A 787 4.16 13.83 26.61
CA TRP A 787 4.33 14.32 27.98
C TRP A 787 4.59 15.82 28.06
N GLN A 788 5.11 16.48 27.02
CA GLN A 788 5.14 17.95 26.94
C GLN A 788 3.72 18.54 27.10
N GLN A 789 2.73 18.01 26.37
CA GLN A 789 1.34 18.49 26.42
C GLN A 789 0.72 18.44 27.83
N TYR A 790 1.14 17.47 28.66
CA TYR A 790 0.67 17.30 30.05
C TYR A 790 1.71 17.70 31.10
N GLN A 791 2.80 18.38 30.72
CA GLN A 791 3.97 18.63 31.58
C GLN A 791 3.59 19.34 32.89
N THR A 792 2.75 20.37 32.79
CA THR A 792 2.27 21.14 33.95
C THR A 792 1.47 20.27 34.93
N VAL A 793 0.57 19.43 34.42
CA VAL A 793 -0.26 18.52 35.22
C VAL A 793 0.58 17.44 35.90
N ILE A 794 1.51 16.83 35.16
CA ILE A 794 2.41 15.79 35.69
C ILE A 794 3.30 16.36 36.81
N LEU A 795 3.88 17.54 36.62
CA LEU A 795 4.71 18.20 37.63
C LEU A 795 3.91 18.65 38.86
N LEU A 796 2.70 19.17 38.69
CA LEU A 796 1.82 19.53 39.81
C LEU A 796 1.40 18.32 40.64
N LEU A 797 1.05 17.20 39.99
CA LEU A 797 0.72 15.94 40.69
C LEU A 797 1.94 15.38 41.43
N PHE A 798 3.12 15.37 40.81
CA PHE A 798 4.36 14.93 41.47
C PHE A 798 4.69 15.80 42.68
N ALA A 799 4.64 17.13 42.54
CA ALA A 799 4.89 18.06 43.64
C ALA A 799 3.87 17.89 44.78
N ALA A 800 2.57 17.74 44.47
CA ALA A 800 1.53 17.51 45.47
C ALA A 800 1.76 16.22 46.28
N VAL A 801 2.16 15.12 45.63
CA VAL A 801 2.47 13.85 46.30
C VAL A 801 3.71 13.98 47.20
N VAL A 802 4.78 14.62 46.73
CA VAL A 802 6.00 14.86 47.53
C VAL A 802 5.70 15.74 48.75
N VAL A 803 4.94 16.81 48.58
CA VAL A 803 4.52 17.70 49.69
C VAL A 803 3.60 16.98 50.67
N ALA A 804 2.66 16.14 50.20
CA ALA A 804 1.80 15.34 51.07
C ALA A 804 2.61 14.35 51.93
N ILE A 805 3.58 13.64 51.34
CA ILE A 805 4.46 12.73 52.09
C ILE A 805 5.30 13.50 53.12
N ALA A 806 5.93 14.60 52.71
CA ALA A 806 6.79 15.40 53.59
C ALA A 806 6.00 16.06 54.75
N THR A 807 4.79 16.57 54.50
CA THR A 807 3.93 17.15 55.55
C THR A 807 3.41 16.07 56.50
N LEU A 808 2.99 14.90 56.01
CA LEU A 808 2.60 13.76 56.86
C LEU A 808 3.75 13.26 57.74
N GLN A 809 4.97 13.18 57.19
CA GLN A 809 6.17 12.86 57.97
C GLN A 809 6.44 13.92 59.04
N ARG A 810 6.40 15.22 58.69
CA ARG A 810 6.63 16.33 59.63
C ARG A 810 5.58 16.38 60.75
N VAL A 811 4.30 16.17 60.44
CA VAL A 811 3.23 16.06 61.47
C VAL A 811 3.42 14.83 62.35
N ARG A 812 3.79 13.67 61.79
CA ARG A 812 4.12 12.45 62.55
C ARG A 812 5.44 12.53 63.33
N LYS A 813 6.31 13.51 63.05
CA LYS A 813 7.48 13.86 63.85
C LYS A 813 7.09 14.79 65.00
N ASN A 814 6.49 15.95 64.69
CA ASN A 814 6.00 16.90 65.69
C ASN A 814 5.03 16.30 66.73
N ARG A 815 4.26 15.25 66.39
CA ARG A 815 3.42 14.51 67.35
C ARG A 815 4.20 13.62 68.32
N ARG A 816 5.37 13.10 67.95
CA ARG A 816 6.30 12.38 68.86
C ARG A 816 7.10 13.35 69.70
N ASP A 817 7.59 14.43 69.11
CA ASP A 817 8.34 15.46 69.82
C ASP A 817 7.48 16.17 70.91
N ARG A 818 6.16 15.94 70.91
CA ARG A 818 5.18 16.38 71.94
C ARG A 818 4.67 15.25 72.85
N ASN A 819 4.66 14.00 72.37
CA ASN A 819 4.32 12.79 73.12
C ASN A 819 5.49 11.80 72.97
N PRO A 820 6.60 12.01 73.71
CA PRO A 820 7.85 11.24 73.57
C PRO A 820 7.73 9.79 74.05
#